data_AF-A0A660SHE2-F1
#
_entry.id   AF-A0A660SHE2-F1
#
_cell.length_a   1.000
_cell.length_b   1.000
_cell.length_c   1.000
_cell.angle_alpha   90.00
_cell.angle_beta   90.00
_cell.angle_gamma   90.00
#
_symmetry.space_group_name_H-M   'P 1'
#
loop_
_entity.id
_entity.type
_entity.pdbx_description
1 polymer ?
#
loop_
_entity_poly.entity_id
_entity_poly.type
_entity_poly.pdbx_seq_one_letter_code
_entity_poly.pdbx_strand_id
1 'polypeptide(L)'
;MDCGRNRHPLPLSCPLDGEEMLILISFLIISEAKIAYRNGLYEIARIGFLEALKKGEDYAACYYYLTKISKILGDEVGIYLWGREFLSHYPIDTRAPEVAIIVYNSLLTQRWGEGLKRFIDQFRPLIKKEDLVAGAESLLSWGLPERSAEIILPIDPVRSFWILDSIKAYDRIRKLPAKDPDCYLFRAWAQLELGDTLNALFDFLRVDPNQVHFSDHYLKLALSFSLTRMADGVARDVADPLLKTEWALRRGLKEEARSYLSRLPPDTLIDHPNLCLEAGYLLPINYLAGVDTAILRQFQFLYYNLGRARECSIIAIILGSEDSLRLRARYFETRGKFDSALYYYRKIKDREGMARSLFHLGHLDEAKRLTRSDSLRYLISREKSIVIRNRDKAWAALPYARILLRDGDFEGAIRYLIKSRSPDRIPLLIKALTELGKDSLALGIAFSYQTKDPLGLEILYRFEQFDRLIKLTRDATDSLARVYRMKAYVRKGKIGKGKSLRKGLDPLGYYEALCEYLVRKRRFSKVDSILISLEESNERLRYLKSLLPFLRGQYDSAIVALKHYIKSGGEYQSKATFKLGTSYYQLGRFETAARYFRKLIHDHELGRDALHNLLICYKKLSDWDGIISLTPFIKGSDLFDLGYAYLRKGQYRKAISILEVVRREEYNPEVQYWLAEARSGAGDLRRALFEYYRLYLDFPKEYQWRMTAYFKMGLIMEIMGDYQGAKKVYQDIVKRGKSDVFYEEAKARLANLD
;
A
#
# COMPACT_ATOMS: atom_id res chain seq x y z
N MET A 1 48.34 63.58 -58.07
CA MET A 1 47.06 63.85 -58.73
C MET A 1 46.00 62.97 -58.06
N ASP A 2 45.84 63.10 -56.74
CA ASP A 2 45.27 64.23 -55.97
C ASP A 2 43.78 63.93 -55.77
N CYS A 3 43.22 63.75 -54.58
CA CYS A 3 43.57 64.05 -53.19
C CYS A 3 42.79 63.02 -52.33
N GLY A 4 43.10 62.63 -51.10
CA GLY A 4 43.93 63.24 -50.07
C GLY A 4 43.22 63.10 -48.72
N ARG A 5 43.86 62.33 -47.83
CA ARG A 5 43.99 62.53 -46.37
C ARG A 5 42.75 62.41 -45.45
N ASN A 6 42.89 61.46 -44.51
CA ASN A 6 42.67 61.60 -43.06
C ASN A 6 41.78 62.74 -42.57
N ARG A 7 40.75 62.41 -41.79
CA ARG A 7 40.37 63.18 -40.59
C ARG A 7 39.65 62.30 -39.55
N HIS A 8 40.01 62.57 -38.30
CA HIS A 8 39.42 62.16 -37.03
C HIS A 8 37.90 62.46 -36.90
N PRO A 9 37.22 61.97 -35.85
CA PRO A 9 35.76 61.86 -35.79
C PRO A 9 35.07 63.21 -35.53
N LEU A 10 33.81 63.35 -35.97
CA LEU A 10 32.92 64.42 -35.52
C LEU A 10 31.85 63.88 -34.56
N PRO A 11 31.64 64.51 -33.40
CA PRO A 11 30.56 64.18 -32.48
C PRO A 11 29.32 65.06 -32.67
N LEU A 12 28.16 64.43 -32.42
CA LEU A 12 26.88 64.95 -31.91
C LEU A 12 26.01 65.92 -32.72
N SER A 13 24.70 65.66 -32.54
CA SER A 13 23.54 66.57 -32.53
C SER A 13 22.94 67.08 -33.84
N CYS A 14 21.90 66.36 -34.29
CA CYS A 14 20.57 66.92 -34.58
C CYS A 14 19.54 65.76 -34.50
N PRO A 15 18.53 65.79 -33.60
CA PRO A 15 17.36 64.95 -33.79
C PRO A 15 16.54 65.60 -34.90
N LEU A 16 16.33 64.90 -36.02
CA LEU A 16 15.29 65.28 -36.97
C LEU A 16 13.94 65.24 -36.22
N ASP A 17 13.16 66.31 -36.33
CA ASP A 17 11.85 66.41 -35.69
C ASP A 17 10.93 65.26 -36.16
N GLY A 18 10.11 64.74 -35.24
CA GLY A 18 9.26 63.56 -35.47
C GLY A 18 8.28 63.71 -36.64
N GLU A 19 7.93 64.94 -37.01
CA GLU A 19 7.07 65.23 -38.17
C GLU A 19 7.80 65.13 -39.52
N GLU A 20 9.09 65.50 -39.61
CA GLU A 20 9.88 65.32 -40.84
C GLU A 20 10.19 63.84 -41.11
N MET A 21 10.39 63.05 -40.05
CA MET A 21 10.46 61.58 -40.16
C MET A 21 9.14 61.01 -40.71
N LEU A 22 7.98 61.47 -40.21
CA LEU A 22 6.66 61.00 -40.64
C LEU A 22 6.36 61.31 -42.11
N ILE A 23 6.81 62.45 -42.64
CA ILE A 23 6.61 62.82 -44.06
C ILE A 23 7.52 62.00 -44.98
N LEU A 24 8.78 61.78 -44.62
CA LEU A 24 9.69 60.88 -45.36
C LEU A 24 9.23 59.41 -45.34
N ILE A 25 8.56 58.98 -44.27
CA ILE A 25 8.02 57.62 -44.11
C ILE A 25 6.83 57.34 -45.05
N SER A 26 6.07 58.37 -45.45
CA SER A 26 4.87 58.20 -46.30
C SER A 26 5.17 57.74 -47.74
N PHE A 27 6.42 57.89 -48.19
CA PHE A 27 6.89 57.55 -49.54
C PHE A 27 7.70 56.24 -49.63
N LEU A 28 7.90 55.53 -48.51
CA LEU A 28 8.68 54.28 -48.51
C LEU A 28 8.00 53.19 -49.37
N ILE A 29 8.61 52.88 -50.52
CA ILE A 29 8.27 51.73 -51.36
C ILE A 29 8.92 50.49 -50.75
N ILE A 30 8.37 49.29 -50.98
CA ILE A 30 8.87 48.03 -50.39
C ILE A 30 10.39 47.80 -50.58
N SER A 31 11.02 48.39 -51.61
CA SER A 31 12.47 48.37 -51.84
C SER A 31 13.26 49.06 -50.72
N GLU A 32 12.78 50.20 -50.23
CA GLU A 32 13.43 50.99 -49.19
C GLU A 32 13.27 50.32 -47.82
N ALA A 33 12.12 49.68 -47.56
CA ALA A 33 11.91 48.87 -46.35
C ALA A 33 12.88 47.67 -46.29
N LYS A 34 13.14 47.03 -47.45
CA LYS A 34 14.15 45.96 -47.57
C LYS A 34 15.58 46.48 -47.35
N ILE A 35 15.91 47.71 -47.78
CA ILE A 35 17.22 48.34 -47.51
C ILE A 35 17.38 48.65 -46.03
N ALA A 36 16.36 49.25 -45.38
CA ALA A 36 16.37 49.53 -43.95
C ALA A 36 16.55 48.25 -43.12
N TYR A 37 15.88 47.15 -43.51
CA TYR A 37 16.05 45.84 -42.88
C TYR A 37 17.50 45.33 -42.98
N ARG A 38 18.13 45.44 -44.15
CA ARG A 38 19.53 45.01 -44.37
C ARG A 38 20.53 45.82 -43.55
N ASN A 39 20.24 47.10 -43.33
CA ASN A 39 21.07 48.01 -42.54
C ASN A 39 20.80 47.92 -41.03
N GLY A 40 19.95 47.00 -40.57
CA GLY A 40 19.65 46.80 -39.14
C GLY A 40 18.68 47.81 -38.52
N LEU A 41 18.04 48.66 -39.34
CA LEU A 41 17.07 49.66 -38.88
C LEU A 41 15.67 49.03 -38.80
N TYR A 42 15.51 48.06 -37.89
CA TYR A 42 14.34 47.17 -37.86
C TYR A 42 13.01 47.86 -37.56
N GLU A 43 13.00 48.90 -36.73
CA GLU A 43 11.77 49.67 -36.44
C GLU A 43 11.29 50.47 -37.65
N ILE A 44 12.22 51.11 -38.37
CA ILE A 44 11.93 51.83 -39.61
C ILE A 44 11.48 50.85 -40.69
N ALA A 45 12.13 49.70 -40.80
CA ALA A 45 11.73 48.64 -41.72
C ALA A 45 10.33 48.09 -41.38
N ARG A 46 9.98 47.93 -40.10
CA ARG A 46 8.65 47.48 -39.66
C ARG A 46 7.57 48.44 -40.13
N ILE A 47 7.77 49.75 -39.92
CA ILE A 47 6.84 50.79 -40.36
C ILE A 47 6.69 50.75 -41.89
N GLY A 48 7.81 50.67 -42.63
CA GLY A 48 7.80 50.59 -44.09
C GLY A 48 7.04 49.37 -44.62
N PHE A 49 7.22 48.18 -44.03
CA PHE A 49 6.49 46.97 -44.44
C PHE A 49 5.00 47.01 -44.06
N LEU A 50 4.63 47.63 -42.94
CA LEU A 50 3.22 47.83 -42.57
C LEU A 50 2.52 48.79 -43.54
N GLU A 51 3.21 49.85 -43.98
CA GLU A 51 2.65 50.80 -44.93
C GLU A 51 2.56 50.21 -46.35
N ALA A 52 3.56 49.44 -46.78
CA ALA A 52 3.49 48.66 -48.02
C ALA A 52 2.32 47.66 -48.01
N LEU A 53 2.03 47.05 -46.86
CA LEU A 53 0.90 46.15 -46.70
C LEU A 53 -0.46 46.87 -46.85
N LYS A 54 -0.59 48.10 -46.33
CA LYS A 54 -1.80 48.92 -46.53
C LYS A 54 -2.01 49.35 -47.97
N LYS A 55 -0.91 49.62 -48.70
CA LYS A 55 -0.91 49.97 -50.12
C LYS A 55 -1.13 48.75 -51.03
N GLY A 56 -1.12 47.55 -50.46
CA GLY A 56 -1.35 46.29 -51.15
C GLY A 56 -0.17 45.78 -51.97
N GLU A 57 1.05 46.18 -51.59
CA GLU A 57 2.29 45.80 -52.27
C GLU A 57 2.87 44.51 -51.69
N ASP A 58 3.12 43.52 -52.57
CA ASP A 58 3.85 42.25 -52.30
C ASP A 58 3.62 41.70 -50.88
N TYR A 59 2.37 41.34 -50.61
CA TYR A 59 1.87 40.83 -49.32
C TYR A 59 2.74 39.67 -48.77
N ALA A 60 3.22 38.79 -49.65
CA ALA A 60 4.09 37.69 -49.24
C ALA A 60 5.41 38.20 -48.67
N ALA A 61 6.10 39.13 -49.35
CA ALA A 61 7.30 39.74 -48.78
C ALA A 61 7.00 40.53 -47.49
N CYS A 62 5.90 41.27 -47.44
CA CYS A 62 5.53 42.05 -46.26
C CYS A 62 5.32 41.15 -45.03
N TYR A 63 4.47 40.12 -45.09
CA TYR A 63 4.27 39.21 -43.96
C TYR A 63 5.54 38.45 -43.58
N TYR A 64 6.37 38.07 -44.57
CA TYR A 64 7.65 37.41 -44.31
C TYR A 64 8.62 38.29 -43.51
N TYR A 65 8.86 39.52 -43.98
CA TYR A 65 9.78 40.43 -43.30
C TYR A 65 9.24 40.92 -41.97
N LEU A 66 7.92 41.16 -41.85
CA LEU A 66 7.30 41.49 -40.57
C LEU A 66 7.46 40.36 -39.55
N THR A 67 7.31 39.10 -39.95
CA THR A 67 7.56 37.96 -39.05
C THR A 67 9.02 37.91 -38.59
N LYS A 68 9.97 38.15 -39.50
CA LYS A 68 11.40 38.20 -39.16
C LYS A 68 11.76 39.38 -38.26
N ILE A 69 11.19 40.55 -38.50
CA ILE A 69 11.42 41.73 -37.69
C ILE A 69 10.83 41.52 -36.29
N SER A 70 9.60 41.00 -36.18
CA SER A 70 9.00 40.68 -34.89
C SER A 70 9.84 39.67 -34.11
N LYS A 71 10.44 38.67 -34.77
CA LYS A 71 11.43 37.77 -34.13
C LYS A 71 12.64 38.52 -33.59
N ILE A 72 13.21 39.44 -34.36
CA ILE A 72 14.42 40.20 -33.96
C ILE A 72 14.11 41.14 -32.78
N LEU A 73 12.93 41.76 -32.79
CA LEU A 73 12.49 42.70 -31.76
C LEU A 73 11.91 42.00 -30.52
N GLY A 74 11.74 40.67 -30.53
CA GLY A 74 11.12 39.92 -29.43
C GLY A 74 9.60 40.13 -29.32
N ASP A 75 8.95 40.56 -30.40
CA ASP A 75 7.50 40.75 -30.49
C ASP A 75 6.80 39.41 -30.80
N GLU A 76 6.57 38.65 -29.74
CA GLU A 76 5.94 37.33 -29.77
C GLU A 76 4.53 37.31 -30.40
N VAL A 77 3.76 38.38 -30.20
CA VAL A 77 2.41 38.51 -30.79
C VAL A 77 2.52 38.72 -32.29
N GLY A 78 3.43 39.60 -32.73
CA GLY A 78 3.71 39.84 -34.14
C GLY A 78 4.24 38.60 -34.86
N ILE A 79 5.09 37.79 -34.22
CA ILE A 79 5.57 36.52 -34.79
C ILE A 79 4.39 35.61 -35.14
N TYR A 80 3.47 35.38 -34.19
CA TYR A 80 2.33 34.50 -34.42
C TYR A 80 1.35 35.09 -35.45
N LEU A 81 1.05 36.39 -35.35
CA LEU A 81 0.10 37.06 -36.24
C LEU A 81 0.58 37.04 -37.69
N TRP A 82 1.74 37.65 -37.97
CA TRP A 82 2.25 37.77 -39.34
C TRP A 82 2.70 36.43 -39.91
N GLY A 83 3.28 35.58 -39.07
CA GLY A 83 3.70 34.25 -39.49
C GLY A 83 2.51 33.38 -39.89
N ARG A 84 1.41 33.43 -39.13
CA ARG A 84 0.18 32.71 -39.49
C ARG A 84 -0.47 33.26 -40.75
N GLU A 85 -0.51 34.58 -40.93
CA GLU A 85 -1.05 35.19 -42.15
C GLU A 85 -0.24 34.78 -43.39
N PHE A 86 1.10 34.77 -43.29
CA PHE A 86 1.96 34.27 -44.35
C PHE A 86 1.69 32.79 -44.67
N LEU A 87 1.66 31.93 -43.66
CA LEU A 87 1.52 30.48 -43.86
C LEU A 87 0.13 30.09 -44.37
N SER A 88 -0.91 30.84 -43.99
CA SER A 88 -2.28 30.55 -44.41
C SER A 88 -2.52 30.93 -45.87
N HIS A 89 -1.96 32.06 -46.32
CA HIS A 89 -2.17 32.59 -47.68
C HIS A 89 -1.11 32.13 -48.68
N TYR A 90 0.11 31.85 -48.23
CA TYR A 90 1.26 31.52 -49.08
C TYR A 90 1.97 30.21 -48.66
N PRO A 91 1.26 29.08 -48.48
CA PRO A 91 1.86 27.83 -47.98
C PRO A 91 2.85 27.16 -48.94
N ILE A 92 2.81 27.48 -50.24
CA ILE A 92 3.69 26.91 -51.29
C ILE A 92 4.93 27.80 -51.51
N ASP A 93 4.98 28.99 -50.92
CA ASP A 93 6.13 29.89 -51.04
C ASP A 93 7.38 29.22 -50.47
N THR A 94 8.53 29.38 -51.14
CA THR A 94 9.79 28.75 -50.74
C THR A 94 10.26 29.17 -49.34
N ARG A 95 9.75 30.30 -48.83
CA ARG A 95 10.01 30.83 -47.49
C ARG A 95 9.11 30.25 -46.40
N ALA A 96 8.04 29.53 -46.75
CA ALA A 96 7.05 29.03 -45.80
C ALA A 96 7.63 28.10 -44.72
N PRO A 97 8.57 27.16 -45.00
CA PRO A 97 9.18 26.35 -43.95
C PRO A 97 9.96 27.18 -42.92
N GLU A 98 10.64 28.24 -43.37
CA GLU A 98 11.38 29.14 -42.48
C GLU A 98 10.41 29.90 -41.55
N VAL A 99 9.33 30.44 -42.11
CA VAL A 99 8.28 31.12 -41.33
C VAL A 99 7.63 30.16 -40.34
N ALA A 100 7.35 28.93 -40.77
CA ALA A 100 6.75 27.90 -39.92
C ALA A 100 7.62 27.59 -38.69
N ILE A 101 8.94 27.46 -38.88
CA ILE A 101 9.89 27.23 -37.79
C ILE A 101 10.01 28.44 -36.86
N ILE A 102 9.90 29.67 -37.36
CA ILE A 102 9.91 30.87 -36.52
C ILE A 102 8.71 30.88 -35.57
N VAL A 103 7.50 30.64 -36.10
CA VAL A 103 6.27 30.58 -35.29
C VAL A 103 6.31 29.39 -34.33
N TYR A 104 6.74 28.24 -34.81
CA TYR A 104 6.88 27.02 -34.03
C TYR A 104 7.79 27.21 -32.79
N ASN A 105 8.96 27.80 -32.97
CA ASN A 105 9.90 28.06 -31.88
C ASN A 105 9.40 29.12 -30.90
N SER A 106 8.68 30.13 -31.39
CA SER A 106 8.01 31.13 -30.54
C SER A 106 6.97 30.46 -29.64
N LEU A 107 6.10 29.60 -30.20
CA LEU A 107 5.12 28.83 -29.43
C LEU A 107 5.78 27.88 -28.42
N LEU A 108 6.94 27.31 -28.77
CA LEU A 108 7.73 26.49 -27.85
C LEU A 108 8.27 27.29 -26.67
N THR A 109 8.85 28.46 -26.96
CA THR A 109 9.46 29.35 -25.96
C THR A 109 8.42 29.84 -24.96
N GLN A 110 7.22 30.18 -25.43
CA GLN A 110 6.09 30.61 -24.60
C GLN A 110 5.41 29.48 -23.83
N ARG A 111 5.79 28.21 -24.09
CA ARG A 111 5.14 27.01 -23.54
C ARG A 111 3.64 26.93 -23.83
N TRP A 112 3.19 27.47 -24.96
CA TRP A 112 1.77 27.50 -25.29
C TRP A 112 1.31 26.20 -25.95
N GLY A 113 1.10 25.16 -25.13
CA GLY A 113 0.87 23.80 -25.63
C GLY A 113 -0.42 23.58 -26.46
N GLU A 114 -1.46 24.40 -26.29
CA GLU A 114 -2.66 24.35 -27.15
C GLU A 114 -2.40 25.00 -28.51
N GLY A 115 -1.77 26.17 -28.51
CA GLY A 115 -1.38 26.87 -29.73
C GLY A 115 -0.41 26.06 -30.57
N LEU A 116 0.61 25.46 -29.92
CA LEU A 116 1.59 24.58 -30.57
C LEU A 116 0.93 23.39 -31.28
N LYS A 117 0.00 22.71 -30.60
CA LYS A 117 -0.70 21.56 -31.18
C LYS A 117 -1.54 21.96 -32.39
N ARG A 118 -2.34 23.03 -32.28
CA ARG A 118 -3.15 23.53 -33.40
C ARG A 118 -2.29 23.97 -34.59
N PHE A 119 -1.18 24.63 -34.31
CA PHE A 119 -0.22 25.05 -35.33
C PHE A 119 0.39 23.84 -36.05
N ILE A 120 0.84 22.82 -35.30
CA ILE A 120 1.36 21.58 -35.86
C ILE A 120 0.29 20.87 -36.69
N ASP A 121 -0.95 20.77 -36.22
CA ASP A 121 -2.01 20.11 -36.99
C ASP A 121 -2.27 20.80 -38.34
N GLN A 122 -2.24 22.13 -38.35
CA GLN A 122 -2.53 22.92 -39.55
C GLN A 122 -1.35 22.95 -40.54
N PHE A 123 -0.11 23.07 -40.04
CA PHE A 123 1.08 23.31 -40.87
C PHE A 123 2.09 22.15 -40.82
N ARG A 124 1.66 20.96 -40.39
CA ARG A 124 2.48 19.74 -40.27
C ARG A 124 3.43 19.50 -41.45
N PRO A 125 3.02 19.64 -42.73
CA PRO A 125 3.89 19.32 -43.87
C PRO A 125 5.10 20.25 -43.99
N LEU A 126 5.05 21.45 -43.38
CA LEU A 126 6.11 22.46 -43.42
C LEU A 126 7.13 22.29 -42.28
N ILE A 127 6.86 21.42 -41.31
CA ILE A 127 7.69 21.18 -40.13
C ILE A 127 8.42 19.84 -40.31
N LYS A 128 9.73 19.82 -40.05
CA LYS A 128 10.52 18.58 -40.18
C LYS A 128 10.11 17.56 -39.13
N LYS A 129 10.28 16.27 -39.47
CA LYS A 129 9.97 15.15 -38.57
C LYS A 129 10.69 15.26 -37.22
N GLU A 130 11.96 15.68 -37.23
CA GLU A 130 12.77 15.90 -36.01
C GLU A 130 12.16 16.99 -35.12
N ASP A 131 11.74 18.10 -35.70
CA ASP A 131 11.11 19.20 -34.98
C ASP A 131 9.78 18.77 -34.38
N LEU A 132 8.96 18.01 -35.11
CA LEU A 132 7.69 17.44 -34.60
C LEU A 132 7.92 16.53 -33.37
N VAL A 133 8.98 15.73 -33.38
CA VAL A 133 9.37 14.89 -32.24
C VAL A 133 9.81 15.77 -31.06
N ALA A 134 10.64 16.78 -31.29
CA ALA A 134 11.08 17.71 -30.25
C ALA A 134 9.91 18.49 -29.63
N GLY A 135 8.90 18.84 -30.42
CA GLY A 135 7.68 19.51 -29.93
C GLY A 135 6.82 18.61 -29.07
N ALA A 136 6.68 17.36 -29.47
CA ALA A 136 5.99 16.37 -28.67
C ALA A 136 6.73 16.09 -27.35
N GLU A 137 8.06 15.93 -27.36
CA GLU A 137 8.88 15.80 -26.15
C GLU A 137 8.74 17.02 -25.23
N SER A 138 8.67 18.23 -25.81
CA SER A 138 8.42 19.46 -25.06
C SER A 138 7.03 19.45 -24.40
N LEU A 139 5.98 19.06 -25.11
CA LEU A 139 4.62 18.90 -24.56
C LEU A 139 4.56 17.84 -23.45
N LEU A 140 5.28 16.72 -23.62
CA LEU A 140 5.41 15.70 -22.59
C LEU A 140 6.09 16.26 -21.33
N SER A 141 7.16 17.03 -21.50
CA SER A 141 7.87 17.69 -20.40
C SER A 141 7.00 18.73 -19.67
N TRP A 142 6.01 19.31 -20.36
CA TRP A 142 5.06 20.26 -19.78
C TRP A 142 3.83 19.59 -19.17
N GLY A 143 3.79 18.25 -19.14
CA GLY A 143 2.69 17.50 -18.54
C GLY A 143 1.44 17.40 -19.44
N LEU A 144 1.61 17.48 -20.75
CA LEU A 144 0.55 17.30 -21.76
C LEU A 144 0.77 16.00 -22.58
N PRO A 145 0.77 14.81 -21.95
CA PRO A 145 1.12 13.54 -22.61
C PRO A 145 0.14 13.15 -23.72
N GLU A 146 -1.14 13.47 -23.57
CA GLU A 146 -2.18 13.21 -24.58
C GLU A 146 -1.86 13.92 -25.90
N ARG A 147 -1.45 15.19 -25.84
CA ARG A 147 -1.11 16.01 -27.02
C ARG A 147 0.23 15.61 -27.62
N SER A 148 1.21 15.32 -26.77
CA SER A 148 2.49 14.76 -27.20
C SER A 148 2.28 13.48 -28.01
N ALA A 149 1.43 12.59 -27.51
CA ALA A 149 1.18 11.31 -28.16
C ALA A 149 0.39 11.45 -29.46
N GLU A 150 -0.57 12.37 -29.54
CA GLU A 150 -1.28 12.69 -30.79
C GLU A 150 -0.33 13.19 -31.87
N ILE A 151 0.67 14.01 -31.52
CA ILE A 151 1.69 14.48 -32.47
C ILE A 151 2.58 13.33 -32.94
N ILE A 152 3.02 12.46 -32.01
CA ILE A 152 3.93 11.32 -32.26
C ILE A 152 3.22 10.14 -32.94
N LEU A 153 1.91 9.94 -32.74
CA LEU A 153 1.17 8.77 -33.22
C LEU A 153 1.38 8.46 -34.70
N PRO A 154 1.35 9.44 -35.63
CA PRO A 154 1.56 9.17 -37.06
C PRO A 154 3.04 8.98 -37.43
N ILE A 155 3.96 9.26 -36.51
CA ILE A 155 5.42 9.29 -36.71
C ILE A 155 6.07 8.00 -36.14
N ASP A 156 5.67 7.63 -34.92
CA ASP A 156 6.16 6.48 -34.16
C ASP A 156 5.04 5.97 -33.22
N PRO A 157 4.18 5.05 -33.70
CA PRO A 157 3.03 4.54 -32.96
C PRO A 157 3.43 3.82 -31.66
N VAL A 158 4.59 3.16 -31.65
CA VAL A 158 5.12 2.45 -30.49
C VAL A 158 5.51 3.44 -29.39
N ARG A 159 6.18 4.55 -29.76
CA ARG A 159 6.52 5.61 -28.81
C ARG A 159 5.28 6.37 -28.31
N SER A 160 4.27 6.57 -29.17
CA SER A 160 2.96 7.11 -28.77
C SER A 160 2.25 6.21 -27.76
N PHE A 161 2.32 4.88 -27.96
CA PHE A 161 1.79 3.86 -27.05
C PHE A 161 2.41 3.94 -25.65
N TRP A 162 3.74 4.11 -25.54
CA TRP A 162 4.42 4.29 -24.25
C TRP A 162 4.09 5.61 -23.55
N ILE A 163 3.67 6.64 -24.29
CA ILE A 163 3.27 7.94 -23.74
C ILE A 163 1.83 7.91 -23.20
N LEU A 164 0.96 7.02 -23.70
CA LEU A 164 -0.49 7.02 -23.49
C LEU A 164 -1.04 5.99 -22.51
N ASP A 165 -0.25 5.50 -21.55
CA ASP A 165 -0.65 4.45 -20.61
C ASP A 165 -1.75 4.90 -19.61
N SER A 166 -2.97 5.14 -20.12
CA SER A 166 -4.20 5.37 -19.37
C SER A 166 -5.45 4.90 -20.13
N ILE A 167 -6.36 4.28 -19.39
CA ILE A 167 -7.54 3.47 -19.77
C ILE A 167 -8.51 4.10 -20.80
N LYS A 168 -8.49 5.42 -21.03
CA LYS A 168 -9.44 6.10 -21.94
C LYS A 168 -9.18 5.84 -23.43
N ALA A 169 -8.03 5.29 -23.80
CA ALA A 169 -7.68 4.97 -25.19
C ALA A 169 -8.41 3.73 -25.73
N TYR A 170 -8.71 2.74 -24.89
CA TYR A 170 -9.29 1.45 -25.31
C TYR A 170 -10.67 1.57 -25.96
N ASP A 171 -11.49 2.51 -25.48
CA ASP A 171 -12.87 2.69 -25.98
C ASP A 171 -12.94 3.43 -27.33
N ARG A 172 -11.85 4.13 -27.71
CA ARG A 172 -11.67 4.71 -29.06
C ARG A 172 -11.12 3.68 -30.04
N ILE A 173 -10.16 2.86 -29.61
CA ILE A 173 -9.56 1.78 -30.42
C ILE A 173 -10.59 0.71 -30.79
N ARG A 174 -11.51 0.36 -29.86
CA ARG A 174 -12.63 -0.55 -30.11
C ARG A 174 -13.51 -0.15 -31.30
N LYS A 175 -13.57 1.14 -31.64
CA LYS A 175 -14.46 1.71 -32.66
C LYS A 175 -13.79 1.90 -34.04
N LEU A 176 -12.52 1.52 -34.19
CA LEU A 176 -11.82 1.66 -35.47
C LEU A 176 -12.33 0.64 -36.50
N PRO A 177 -12.53 1.05 -37.77
CA PRO A 177 -12.83 0.12 -38.85
C PRO A 177 -11.57 -0.70 -39.16
N ALA A 178 -11.54 -1.96 -38.73
CA ALA A 178 -10.43 -2.87 -38.97
C ALA A 178 -10.39 -3.29 -40.45
N LYS A 179 -9.39 -2.80 -41.19
CA LYS A 179 -9.11 -3.17 -42.59
C LYS A 179 -7.81 -3.98 -42.76
N ASP A 180 -7.03 -4.14 -41.69
CA ASP A 180 -5.67 -4.73 -41.68
C ASP A 180 -5.57 -5.81 -40.56
N PRO A 181 -4.89 -6.95 -40.78
CA PRO A 181 -4.53 -7.94 -39.76
C PRO A 181 -4.06 -7.36 -38.42
N ASP A 182 -3.23 -6.32 -38.43
CA ASP A 182 -2.70 -5.70 -37.21
C ASP A 182 -3.81 -4.97 -36.43
N CYS A 183 -4.79 -4.40 -37.12
CA CYS A 183 -5.95 -3.76 -36.49
C CYS A 183 -6.86 -4.75 -35.76
N TYR A 184 -6.99 -5.99 -36.27
CA TYR A 184 -7.73 -7.04 -35.57
C TYR A 184 -7.04 -7.42 -34.27
N LEU A 185 -5.69 -7.51 -34.26
CA LEU A 185 -4.92 -7.82 -33.07
C LEU A 185 -5.04 -6.74 -31.98
N PHE A 186 -4.88 -5.46 -32.33
CA PHE A 186 -4.98 -4.37 -31.36
C PHE A 186 -6.41 -4.16 -30.85
N ARG A 187 -7.42 -4.44 -31.68
CA ARG A 187 -8.83 -4.43 -31.27
C ARG A 187 -9.15 -5.58 -30.31
N ALA A 188 -8.64 -6.78 -30.61
CA ALA A 188 -8.77 -7.94 -29.73
C ALA A 188 -8.11 -7.71 -28.36
N TRP A 189 -6.96 -7.03 -28.35
CA TRP A 189 -6.25 -6.69 -27.11
C TRP A 189 -7.00 -5.66 -26.27
N ALA A 190 -7.52 -4.61 -26.90
CA ALA A 190 -8.38 -3.63 -26.24
C ALA A 190 -9.65 -4.27 -25.66
N GLN A 191 -10.25 -5.24 -26.36
CA GLN A 191 -11.42 -5.99 -25.89
C GLN A 191 -11.08 -6.91 -24.70
N LEU A 192 -9.92 -7.59 -24.71
CA LEU A 192 -9.44 -8.40 -23.58
C LEU A 192 -9.23 -7.58 -22.30
N GLU A 193 -8.55 -6.44 -22.41
CA GLU A 193 -8.30 -5.55 -21.26
C GLU A 193 -9.60 -4.89 -20.73
N LEU A 194 -10.62 -4.76 -21.59
CA LEU A 194 -11.97 -4.34 -21.21
C LEU A 194 -12.86 -5.49 -20.70
N GLY A 195 -12.39 -6.75 -20.74
CA GLY A 195 -13.11 -7.94 -20.27
C GLY A 195 -14.10 -8.54 -21.27
N ASP A 196 -14.10 -8.12 -22.54
CA ASP A 196 -14.92 -8.64 -23.63
C ASP A 196 -14.20 -9.79 -24.37
N THR A 197 -14.10 -10.92 -23.67
CA THR A 197 -13.32 -12.10 -24.11
C THR A 197 -13.85 -12.77 -25.38
N LEU A 198 -15.15 -12.63 -25.68
CA LEU A 198 -15.81 -13.29 -26.81
C LEU A 198 -15.51 -12.58 -28.13
N ASN A 199 -15.62 -11.25 -28.15
CA ASN A 199 -15.27 -10.47 -29.35
C ASN A 199 -13.76 -10.48 -29.59
N ALA A 200 -12.95 -10.49 -28.52
CA ALA A 200 -11.51 -10.65 -28.66
C ALA A 200 -11.16 -11.96 -29.38
N LEU A 201 -11.80 -13.07 -29.01
CA LEU A 201 -11.60 -14.37 -29.67
C LEU A 201 -11.95 -14.32 -31.17
N PHE A 202 -13.06 -13.68 -31.54
CA PHE A 202 -13.42 -13.53 -32.96
C PHE A 202 -12.43 -12.69 -33.76
N ASP A 203 -11.85 -11.67 -33.14
CA ASP A 203 -10.82 -10.84 -33.76
C ASP A 203 -9.48 -11.57 -33.86
N PHE A 204 -9.10 -12.38 -32.85
CA PHE A 204 -7.91 -13.25 -32.91
C PHE A 204 -8.01 -14.35 -33.97
N LEU A 205 -9.21 -14.92 -34.19
CA LEU A 205 -9.44 -15.95 -35.22
C LEU A 205 -9.35 -15.41 -36.65
N ARG A 206 -9.33 -14.08 -36.83
CA ARG A 206 -9.18 -13.42 -38.13
C ARG A 206 -7.74 -13.02 -38.44
N VAL A 207 -6.81 -13.23 -37.51
CA VAL A 207 -5.37 -13.00 -37.69
C VAL A 207 -4.74 -14.27 -38.27
N ASP A 208 -3.94 -14.14 -39.34
CA ASP A 208 -3.27 -15.26 -39.99
C ASP A 208 -2.17 -15.85 -39.07
N PRO A 209 -2.26 -17.13 -38.65
CA PRO A 209 -1.32 -17.72 -37.70
C PRO A 209 0.11 -17.89 -38.23
N ASN A 210 0.31 -17.82 -39.55
CA ASN A 210 1.60 -18.13 -40.17
C ASN A 210 2.56 -16.92 -40.23
N GLN A 211 2.19 -15.76 -39.69
CA GLN A 211 3.09 -14.61 -39.58
C GLN A 211 3.94 -14.67 -38.29
N VAL A 212 5.26 -14.64 -38.47
CA VAL A 212 6.31 -15.11 -37.54
C VAL A 212 6.45 -14.31 -36.22
N HIS A 213 5.64 -13.27 -35.97
CA HIS A 213 5.81 -12.37 -34.81
C HIS A 213 4.74 -12.46 -33.72
N PHE A 214 3.85 -13.47 -33.75
CA PHE A 214 2.65 -13.47 -32.89
C PHE A 214 2.57 -14.60 -31.85
N SER A 215 3.61 -15.43 -31.67
CA SER A 215 3.64 -16.54 -30.69
C SER A 215 3.37 -16.09 -29.23
N ASP A 216 3.95 -14.95 -28.83
CA ASP A 216 3.73 -14.34 -27.50
C ASP A 216 2.27 -13.86 -27.28
N HIS A 217 1.56 -13.57 -28.37
CA HIS A 217 0.18 -13.07 -28.34
C HIS A 217 -0.83 -14.21 -28.21
N TYR A 218 -0.59 -15.34 -28.88
CA TYR A 218 -1.34 -16.59 -28.65
C TYR A 218 -1.06 -17.18 -27.27
N LEU A 219 0.15 -17.01 -26.72
CA LEU A 219 0.47 -17.39 -25.34
C LEU A 219 -0.34 -16.58 -24.31
N LYS A 220 -0.50 -15.27 -24.52
CA LYS A 220 -1.38 -14.42 -23.69
C LYS A 220 -2.86 -14.76 -23.85
N LEU A 221 -3.31 -15.08 -25.07
CA LEU A 221 -4.66 -15.60 -25.31
C LEU A 221 -4.88 -16.90 -24.53
N ALA A 222 -3.96 -17.85 -24.63
CA ALA A 222 -3.99 -19.11 -23.88
C ALA A 222 -3.97 -18.88 -22.36
N LEU A 223 -3.21 -17.91 -21.85
CA LEU A 223 -3.19 -17.53 -20.43
C LEU A 223 -4.52 -16.90 -19.98
N SER A 224 -5.12 -16.03 -20.79
CA SER A 224 -6.42 -15.41 -20.50
C SER A 224 -7.56 -16.43 -20.49
N PHE A 225 -7.55 -17.40 -21.40
CA PHE A 225 -8.50 -18.51 -21.41
C PHE A 225 -8.17 -19.62 -20.40
N SER A 226 -6.92 -19.80 -19.97
CA SER A 226 -6.57 -20.76 -18.90
C SER A 226 -7.23 -20.46 -17.55
N LEU A 227 -7.69 -19.22 -17.34
CA LEU A 227 -8.45 -18.79 -16.16
C LEU A 227 -9.93 -19.18 -16.22
N THR A 228 -10.43 -19.64 -17.37
CA THR A 228 -11.82 -20.08 -17.55
C THR A 228 -11.81 -21.53 -18.02
N ARG A 229 -12.59 -22.42 -17.41
CA ARG A 229 -12.60 -23.88 -17.67
C ARG A 229 -12.95 -24.31 -19.14
N MET A 230 -12.88 -23.42 -20.12
CA MET A 230 -13.11 -23.68 -21.56
C MET A 230 -11.88 -24.22 -22.30
N ALA A 231 -10.69 -24.24 -21.68
CA ALA A 231 -9.43 -24.66 -22.32
C ALA A 231 -9.36 -26.15 -22.72
N ASP A 232 -10.15 -27.03 -22.10
CA ASP A 232 -10.04 -28.49 -22.31
C ASP A 232 -10.50 -28.97 -23.69
N GLY A 233 -11.44 -28.26 -24.35
CA GLY A 233 -11.87 -28.57 -25.72
C GLY A 233 -10.94 -27.98 -26.78
N VAL A 234 -10.52 -26.73 -26.57
CA VAL A 234 -9.74 -25.97 -27.56
C VAL A 234 -8.33 -26.50 -27.73
N ALA A 235 -7.63 -26.90 -26.65
CA ALA A 235 -6.26 -27.40 -26.75
C ALA A 235 -6.13 -28.77 -27.46
N ARG A 236 -7.21 -29.56 -27.51
CA ARG A 236 -7.24 -30.85 -28.23
C ARG A 236 -7.41 -30.65 -29.75
N ASP A 237 -8.17 -29.64 -30.14
CA ASP A 237 -8.57 -29.38 -31.53
C ASP A 237 -7.68 -28.35 -32.25
N VAL A 238 -6.83 -27.61 -31.53
CA VAL A 238 -5.82 -26.69 -32.13
C VAL A 238 -4.69 -27.50 -32.79
N ALA A 239 -4.26 -27.10 -33.99
CA ALA A 239 -3.26 -27.83 -34.78
C ALA A 239 -1.80 -27.67 -34.30
N ASP A 240 -1.53 -26.75 -33.37
CA ASP A 240 -0.18 -26.38 -32.93
C ASP A 240 0.48 -27.46 -32.02
N PRO A 241 1.60 -28.06 -32.46
CA PRO A 241 2.34 -29.07 -31.70
C PRO A 241 2.96 -28.57 -30.38
N LEU A 242 3.29 -27.27 -30.23
CA LEU A 242 3.88 -26.73 -28.99
C LEU A 242 2.85 -26.65 -27.87
N LEU A 243 1.64 -26.19 -28.19
CA LEU A 243 0.50 -26.17 -27.27
C LEU A 243 0.06 -27.59 -26.87
N LYS A 244 0.12 -28.55 -27.80
CA LYS A 244 -0.12 -29.97 -27.49
C LYS A 244 0.94 -30.56 -26.58
N THR A 245 2.20 -30.17 -26.76
CA THR A 245 3.31 -30.57 -25.90
C THR A 245 3.09 -30.07 -24.48
N GLU A 246 2.77 -28.78 -24.31
CA GLU A 246 2.53 -28.20 -22.99
C GLU A 246 1.29 -28.78 -22.30
N TRP A 247 0.23 -29.07 -23.07
CA TRP A 247 -0.95 -29.77 -22.58
C TRP A 247 -0.62 -31.19 -22.09
N ALA A 248 0.16 -31.96 -22.85
CA ALA A 248 0.56 -33.32 -22.49
C ALA A 248 1.46 -33.34 -21.23
N LEU A 249 2.39 -32.38 -21.13
CA LEU A 249 3.29 -32.24 -19.97
C LEU A 249 2.55 -31.91 -18.68
N ARG A 250 1.55 -31.01 -18.74
CA ARG A 250 0.70 -30.67 -17.56
C ARG A 250 -0.09 -31.85 -17.02
N ARG A 251 -0.33 -32.89 -17.84
CA ARG A 251 -0.99 -34.15 -17.44
C ARG A 251 -0.02 -35.30 -17.17
N GLY A 252 1.30 -35.05 -17.24
CA GLY A 252 2.34 -36.05 -16.99
C GLY A 252 2.57 -37.03 -18.15
N LEU A 253 2.00 -36.77 -19.33
CA LEU A 253 2.08 -37.63 -20.52
C LEU A 253 3.34 -37.34 -21.34
N LYS A 254 4.52 -37.66 -20.77
CA LYS A 254 5.82 -37.28 -21.34
C LYS A 254 6.13 -37.88 -22.70
N GLU A 255 5.66 -39.09 -22.99
CA GLU A 255 5.90 -39.75 -24.30
C GLU A 255 5.10 -39.09 -25.44
N GLU A 256 3.87 -38.64 -25.16
CA GLU A 256 3.09 -37.87 -26.13
C GLU A 256 3.72 -36.50 -26.38
N ALA A 257 4.20 -35.83 -25.32
CA ALA A 257 4.94 -34.58 -25.43
C ALA A 257 6.19 -34.72 -26.30
N ARG A 258 6.97 -35.80 -26.16
CA ARG A 258 8.12 -36.10 -27.04
C ARG A 258 7.69 -36.34 -28.49
N SER A 259 6.61 -37.08 -28.69
CA SER A 259 6.06 -37.35 -30.03
C SER A 259 5.67 -36.06 -30.75
N TYR A 260 5.07 -35.09 -30.04
CA TYR A 260 4.74 -33.79 -30.61
C TYR A 260 5.99 -32.94 -30.91
N LEU A 261 6.96 -32.89 -30.00
CA LEU A 261 8.23 -32.17 -30.22
C LEU A 261 9.05 -32.76 -31.38
N SER A 262 9.00 -34.08 -31.59
CA SER A 262 9.75 -34.76 -32.66
C SER A 262 9.32 -34.37 -34.08
N ARG A 263 8.17 -33.71 -34.22
CA ARG A 263 7.60 -33.27 -35.50
C ARG A 263 7.90 -31.81 -35.81
N LEU A 264 8.56 -31.09 -34.90
CA LEU A 264 8.89 -29.67 -35.05
C LEU A 264 10.27 -29.46 -35.69
N PRO A 265 10.47 -28.34 -36.42
CA PRO A 265 11.76 -27.98 -36.98
C PRO A 265 12.81 -27.71 -35.88
N PRO A 266 14.11 -27.95 -36.13
CA PRO A 266 15.17 -27.74 -35.14
C PRO A 266 15.24 -26.32 -34.58
N ASP A 267 15.05 -25.30 -35.41
CA ASP A 267 15.12 -23.89 -34.99
C ASP A 267 14.01 -23.56 -33.98
N THR A 268 12.81 -24.11 -34.18
CA THR A 268 11.70 -23.96 -33.24
C THR A 268 11.95 -24.69 -31.91
N LEU A 269 12.65 -25.82 -31.94
CA LEU A 269 13.04 -26.54 -30.71
C LEU A 269 14.12 -25.81 -29.93
N ILE A 270 15.01 -25.10 -30.62
CA ILE A 270 16.04 -24.24 -30.05
C ILE A 270 15.42 -23.04 -29.31
N ASP A 271 14.32 -22.48 -29.84
CA ASP A 271 13.60 -21.35 -29.23
C ASP A 271 12.73 -21.76 -28.02
N HIS A 272 12.42 -23.05 -27.86
CA HIS A 272 11.58 -23.57 -26.77
C HIS A 272 12.27 -24.69 -25.94
N PRO A 273 13.44 -24.42 -25.35
CA PRO A 273 14.27 -25.45 -24.70
C PRO A 273 13.64 -25.99 -23.41
N ASN A 274 12.78 -25.21 -22.74
CA ASN A 274 12.10 -25.62 -21.52
C ASN A 274 11.10 -26.77 -21.77
N LEU A 275 10.38 -26.74 -22.89
CA LEU A 275 9.43 -27.80 -23.27
C LEU A 275 10.18 -29.09 -23.64
N CYS A 276 11.32 -28.97 -24.34
CA CYS A 276 12.19 -30.09 -24.64
C CYS A 276 12.76 -30.74 -23.36
N LEU A 277 13.13 -29.92 -22.37
CA LEU A 277 13.63 -30.38 -21.08
C LEU A 277 12.57 -31.10 -20.24
N GLU A 278 11.36 -30.53 -20.15
CA GLU A 278 10.26 -31.14 -19.38
C GLU A 278 9.74 -32.44 -20.01
N ALA A 279 9.73 -32.51 -21.35
CA ALA A 279 9.44 -33.73 -22.11
C ALA A 279 10.61 -34.73 -22.10
N GLY A 280 11.83 -34.30 -21.80
CA GLY A 280 13.03 -35.12 -21.86
C GLY A 280 13.42 -35.51 -23.29
N TYR A 281 13.38 -34.54 -24.22
CA TYR A 281 13.73 -34.65 -25.64
C TYR A 281 15.15 -34.09 -25.87
N LEU A 282 16.07 -34.89 -26.43
CA LEU A 282 17.50 -34.55 -26.62
C LEU A 282 17.79 -34.04 -28.05
N LEU A 283 18.45 -32.88 -28.17
CA LEU A 283 18.88 -32.30 -29.46
C LEU A 283 20.20 -32.95 -29.96
N PRO A 284 20.35 -33.27 -31.27
CA PRO A 284 21.56 -33.94 -31.79
C PRO A 284 22.84 -33.08 -31.74
N ILE A 285 23.99 -33.73 -31.47
CA ILE A 285 25.31 -33.10 -31.21
C ILE A 285 25.94 -32.39 -32.43
N ASN A 286 25.54 -32.75 -33.66
CA ASN A 286 26.15 -32.23 -34.88
C ASN A 286 25.91 -30.73 -35.12
N TYR A 287 25.07 -30.08 -34.31
CA TYR A 287 24.73 -28.66 -34.40
C TYR A 287 25.63 -27.72 -33.55
N LEU A 288 26.64 -28.25 -32.83
CA LEU A 288 27.47 -27.49 -31.85
C LEU A 288 28.95 -27.29 -32.25
N ALA A 289 29.34 -27.59 -33.50
CA ALA A 289 30.74 -27.54 -33.96
C ALA A 289 31.21 -26.10 -34.26
N GLY A 290 31.79 -25.39 -33.28
CA GLY A 290 32.36 -24.06 -33.53
C GLY A 290 33.08 -23.34 -32.39
N VAL A 291 33.50 -23.98 -31.29
CA VAL A 291 34.11 -23.27 -30.13
C VAL A 291 35.43 -23.90 -29.67
N ASP A 292 36.40 -23.03 -29.37
CA ASP A 292 37.85 -23.23 -29.31
C ASP A 292 38.41 -24.12 -28.17
N THR A 293 39.53 -24.78 -28.45
CA THR A 293 40.09 -25.97 -27.75
C THR A 293 40.87 -25.69 -26.47
N ALA A 294 41.16 -24.42 -26.15
CA ALA A 294 41.82 -24.04 -24.89
C ALA A 294 40.88 -24.15 -23.67
N ILE A 295 39.57 -23.92 -23.88
CA ILE A 295 38.54 -24.03 -22.85
C ILE A 295 38.29 -25.49 -22.45
N LEU A 296 38.45 -26.42 -23.40
CA LEU A 296 38.31 -27.87 -23.20
C LEU A 296 39.34 -28.45 -22.22
N ARG A 297 40.58 -27.94 -22.20
CA ARG A 297 41.63 -28.42 -21.29
C ARG A 297 41.46 -27.91 -19.85
N GLN A 298 40.98 -26.67 -19.66
CA GLN A 298 40.58 -26.18 -18.34
C GLN A 298 39.32 -26.90 -17.81
N PHE A 299 38.43 -27.30 -18.72
CA PHE A 299 37.25 -28.12 -18.42
C PHE A 299 37.61 -29.52 -17.89
N GLN A 300 38.62 -30.18 -18.45
CA GLN A 300 39.04 -31.53 -18.02
C GLN A 300 39.62 -31.55 -16.59
N PHE A 301 40.30 -30.49 -16.14
CA PHE A 301 40.87 -30.41 -14.79
C PHE A 301 39.79 -30.20 -13.70
N LEU A 302 38.72 -29.47 -14.03
CA LEU A 302 37.53 -29.30 -13.17
C LEU A 302 36.62 -30.54 -13.16
N TYR A 303 36.61 -31.32 -14.24
CA TYR A 303 35.80 -32.52 -14.41
C TYR A 303 36.20 -33.67 -13.46
N TYR A 304 37.49 -33.76 -13.09
CA TYR A 304 37.99 -34.89 -12.29
C TYR A 304 37.71 -34.76 -10.79
N ASN A 305 37.46 -33.54 -10.28
CA ASN A 305 37.45 -33.26 -8.83
C ASN A 305 36.07 -32.98 -8.23
N LEU A 306 35.02 -32.77 -9.02
CA LEU A 306 33.68 -32.39 -8.52
C LEU A 306 32.60 -33.29 -9.12
N GLY A 307 32.49 -34.49 -8.57
CA GLY A 307 31.45 -35.46 -8.92
C GLY A 307 30.05 -34.94 -8.61
N ARG A 308 29.42 -34.30 -9.60
CA ARG A 308 27.98 -34.20 -9.92
C ARG A 308 27.74 -32.97 -10.79
N ALA A 309 27.81 -33.13 -12.11
CA ALA A 309 27.51 -32.08 -13.08
C ALA A 309 26.71 -32.65 -14.27
N ARG A 310 25.38 -32.58 -14.20
CA ARG A 310 24.49 -32.65 -15.39
C ARG A 310 23.65 -31.39 -15.59
N GLU A 311 23.87 -30.34 -14.80
CA GLU A 311 23.05 -29.13 -14.80
C GLU A 311 23.77 -27.87 -15.33
N CYS A 312 25.06 -27.94 -15.68
CA CYS A 312 25.85 -26.73 -15.94
C CYS A 312 26.31 -26.51 -17.40
N SER A 313 26.09 -27.45 -18.33
CA SER A 313 26.76 -27.40 -19.64
C SER A 313 26.10 -26.52 -20.72
N ILE A 314 24.85 -26.09 -20.58
CA ILE A 314 24.19 -25.18 -21.57
C ILE A 314 24.00 -23.75 -21.00
N ILE A 315 24.36 -23.55 -19.74
CA ILE A 315 24.28 -22.26 -19.06
C ILE A 315 25.38 -21.28 -19.56
N ALA A 316 26.46 -21.76 -20.18
CA ALA A 316 27.60 -20.91 -20.53
C ALA A 316 27.48 -20.11 -21.85
N ILE A 317 26.60 -20.49 -22.79
CA ILE A 317 26.58 -19.88 -24.14
C ILE A 317 25.52 -18.76 -24.29
N ILE A 318 24.45 -18.76 -23.48
CA ILE A 318 23.35 -17.76 -23.56
C ILE A 318 23.53 -16.60 -22.54
N LEU A 319 24.46 -16.70 -21.59
CA LEU A 319 24.55 -15.82 -20.40
C LEU A 319 25.58 -14.67 -20.47
N GLY A 320 25.59 -13.92 -21.57
CA GLY A 320 26.54 -12.81 -21.73
C GLY A 320 25.98 -11.38 -21.60
N SER A 321 24.72 -11.11 -21.93
CA SER A 321 24.27 -9.71 -22.05
C SER A 321 23.88 -9.10 -20.71
N GLU A 322 24.28 -7.84 -20.51
CA GLU A 322 23.99 -7.07 -19.31
C GLU A 322 22.48 -6.97 -19.05
N ASP A 323 21.69 -6.86 -20.10
CA ASP A 323 20.22 -6.77 -20.03
C ASP A 323 19.55 -8.07 -19.61
N SER A 324 20.07 -9.22 -20.04
CA SER A 324 19.55 -10.54 -19.63
C SER A 324 19.78 -10.78 -18.12
N LEU A 325 20.97 -10.42 -17.63
CA LEU A 325 21.30 -10.49 -16.21
C LEU A 325 20.49 -9.47 -15.39
N ARG A 326 20.21 -8.28 -15.93
CA ARG A 326 19.36 -7.25 -15.31
C ARG A 326 17.90 -7.68 -15.22
N LEU A 327 17.34 -8.27 -16.28
CA LEU A 327 15.99 -8.84 -16.29
C LEU A 327 15.86 -9.99 -15.28
N ARG A 328 16.86 -10.86 -15.22
CA ARG A 328 16.91 -11.95 -14.23
C ARG A 328 17.00 -11.40 -12.80
N ALA A 329 17.78 -10.35 -12.56
CA ALA A 329 17.84 -9.68 -11.27
C ALA A 329 16.47 -9.08 -10.87
N ARG A 330 15.79 -8.38 -11.79
CA ARG A 330 14.42 -7.87 -11.57
C ARG A 330 13.40 -8.97 -11.32
N TYR A 331 13.51 -10.09 -12.03
CA TYR A 331 12.66 -11.26 -11.81
C TYR A 331 12.80 -11.83 -10.38
N PHE A 332 14.01 -11.84 -9.81
CA PHE A 332 14.20 -12.25 -8.42
C PHE A 332 13.70 -11.20 -7.41
N GLU A 333 13.80 -9.91 -7.72
CA GLU A 333 13.18 -8.83 -6.91
C GLU A 333 11.66 -8.98 -6.83
N THR A 334 10.97 -9.28 -7.95
CA THR A 334 9.49 -9.42 -7.94
C THR A 334 9.01 -10.62 -7.14
N ARG A 335 9.88 -11.62 -6.90
CA ARG A 335 9.62 -12.78 -6.04
C ARG A 335 10.17 -12.63 -4.62
N GLY A 336 10.71 -11.46 -4.27
CA GLY A 336 11.24 -11.17 -2.94
C GLY A 336 12.54 -11.89 -2.59
N LYS A 337 13.25 -12.46 -3.58
CA LYS A 337 14.55 -13.16 -3.40
C LYS A 337 15.71 -12.18 -3.61
N PHE A 338 15.85 -11.22 -2.70
CA PHE A 338 16.76 -10.09 -2.86
C PHE A 338 18.24 -10.49 -2.82
N ASP A 339 18.63 -11.58 -2.15
CA ASP A 339 20.01 -12.11 -2.20
C ASP A 339 20.39 -12.61 -3.60
N SER A 340 19.43 -13.29 -4.25
CA SER A 340 19.61 -13.76 -5.63
C SER A 340 19.62 -12.59 -6.60
N ALA A 341 18.75 -11.59 -6.43
CA ALA A 341 18.77 -10.38 -7.24
C ALA A 341 20.10 -9.60 -7.09
N LEU A 342 20.58 -9.45 -5.86
CA LEU A 342 21.85 -8.81 -5.54
C LEU A 342 23.04 -9.51 -6.20
N TYR A 343 23.05 -10.84 -6.24
CA TYR A 343 24.07 -11.62 -6.95
C TYR A 343 24.16 -11.24 -8.44
N TYR A 344 23.02 -11.14 -9.13
CA TYR A 344 22.98 -10.78 -10.53
C TYR A 344 23.33 -9.31 -10.77
N TYR A 345 22.83 -8.39 -9.93
CA TYR A 345 23.22 -6.97 -10.01
C TYR A 345 24.72 -6.76 -9.77
N ARG A 346 25.35 -7.51 -8.85
CA ARG A 346 26.80 -7.50 -8.62
C ARG A 346 27.59 -7.91 -9.88
N LYS A 347 27.11 -8.91 -10.63
CA LYS A 347 27.77 -9.36 -11.87
C LYS A 347 27.79 -8.29 -12.96
N ILE A 348 26.71 -7.50 -13.08
CA ILE A 348 26.62 -6.41 -14.05
C ILE A 348 27.06 -5.05 -13.50
N LYS A 349 27.57 -5.00 -12.27
CA LYS A 349 27.99 -3.76 -11.58
C LYS A 349 26.90 -2.67 -11.51
N ASP A 350 25.61 -3.05 -11.58
CA ASP A 350 24.47 -2.14 -11.47
C ASP A 350 24.31 -1.65 -10.02
N ARG A 351 24.90 -0.49 -9.72
CA ARG A 351 24.92 0.09 -8.38
C ARG A 351 23.52 0.41 -7.85
N GLU A 352 22.57 0.74 -8.72
CA GLU A 352 21.22 1.11 -8.30
C GLU A 352 20.37 -0.13 -8.00
N GLY A 353 20.44 -1.16 -8.83
CA GLY A 353 19.87 -2.47 -8.54
C GLY A 353 20.46 -3.12 -7.28
N MET A 354 21.78 -2.99 -7.07
CA MET A 354 22.45 -3.42 -5.83
C MET A 354 21.94 -2.64 -4.62
N ALA A 355 21.87 -1.31 -4.70
CA ALA A 355 21.41 -0.49 -3.59
C ALA A 355 19.96 -0.79 -3.20
N ARG A 356 19.06 -1.02 -4.17
CA ARG A 356 17.69 -1.46 -3.89
C ARG A 356 17.65 -2.83 -3.22
N SER A 357 18.40 -3.80 -3.74
CA SER A 357 18.43 -5.15 -3.17
C SER A 357 19.00 -5.15 -1.74
N LEU A 358 20.08 -4.39 -1.50
CA LEU A 358 20.68 -4.22 -0.16
C LEU A 358 19.77 -3.47 0.81
N PHE A 359 19.00 -2.48 0.33
CA PHE A 359 17.97 -1.81 1.13
C PHE A 359 16.89 -2.80 1.59
N HIS A 360 16.39 -3.67 0.69
CA HIS A 360 15.40 -4.69 1.05
C HIS A 360 15.95 -5.80 1.96
N LEU A 361 17.26 -6.01 1.97
CA LEU A 361 17.97 -6.95 2.87
C LEU A 361 18.36 -6.32 4.22
N GLY A 362 18.12 -5.02 4.43
CA GLY A 362 18.42 -4.32 5.69
C GLY A 362 19.86 -3.82 5.82
N HIS A 363 20.66 -3.89 4.76
CA HIS A 363 22.04 -3.37 4.73
C HIS A 363 22.07 -1.89 4.33
N LEU A 364 21.50 -1.04 5.20
CA LEU A 364 21.21 0.37 4.91
C LEU A 364 22.46 1.21 4.62
N ASP A 365 23.56 0.99 5.35
CA ASP A 365 24.81 1.74 5.15
C ASP A 365 25.49 1.42 3.82
N GLU A 366 25.46 0.16 3.39
CA GLU A 366 25.99 -0.25 2.09
C GLU A 366 25.10 0.24 0.94
N ALA A 367 23.78 0.15 1.09
CA ALA A 367 22.83 0.70 0.13
C ALA A 367 23.04 2.21 -0.08
N LYS A 368 23.29 2.96 1.01
CA LYS A 368 23.57 4.40 0.99
C LYS A 368 24.85 4.76 0.24
N ARG A 369 25.90 3.95 0.38
CA ARG A 369 27.19 4.14 -0.31
C ARG A 369 27.09 3.88 -1.81
N LEU A 370 26.19 2.99 -2.23
CA LEU A 370 26.06 2.57 -3.63
C LEU A 370 25.10 3.45 -4.45
N THR A 371 24.08 4.05 -3.83
CA THR A 371 23.06 4.82 -4.55
C THR A 371 23.45 6.28 -4.82
N ARG A 372 23.31 6.71 -6.08
CA ARG A 372 23.38 8.14 -6.49
C ARG A 372 22.01 8.83 -6.47
N SER A 373 20.92 8.08 -6.35
CA SER A 373 19.56 8.62 -6.33
C SER A 373 19.34 9.44 -5.05
N ASP A 374 19.11 10.74 -5.20
CA ASP A 374 18.76 11.62 -4.08
C ASP A 374 17.50 11.12 -3.36
N SER A 375 16.60 10.46 -4.09
CA SER A 375 15.39 9.85 -3.54
C SER A 375 15.69 8.67 -2.61
N LEU A 376 16.59 7.76 -3.02
CA LEU A 376 16.98 6.59 -2.22
C LEU A 376 17.89 7.00 -1.05
N ARG A 377 18.81 7.94 -1.27
CA ARG A 377 19.64 8.53 -0.20
C ARG A 377 18.78 9.27 0.82
N TYR A 378 17.77 10.02 0.38
CA TYR A 378 16.80 10.68 1.24
C TYR A 378 15.98 9.69 2.07
N LEU A 379 15.50 8.59 1.46
CA LEU A 379 14.78 7.51 2.15
C LEU A 379 15.64 6.81 3.21
N ILE A 380 16.92 6.52 2.91
CA ILE A 380 17.85 5.88 3.86
C ILE A 380 18.26 6.86 4.98
N SER A 381 18.33 8.17 4.71
CA SER A 381 18.79 9.16 5.69
C SER A 381 17.76 9.56 6.76
N ARG A 382 16.47 9.28 6.55
CA ARG A 382 15.36 9.87 7.34
C ARG A 382 14.54 8.87 8.16
N GLU A 383 15.19 7.80 8.63
CA GLU A 383 14.68 6.89 9.67
C GLU A 383 14.37 7.58 11.02
N LYS A 384 14.62 8.89 11.19
CA LYS A 384 14.38 9.61 12.45
C LYS A 384 13.36 10.75 12.44
N SER A 385 12.77 11.19 11.33
CA SER A 385 11.71 12.23 11.43
C SER A 385 10.73 12.32 10.26
N ILE A 386 9.49 12.56 10.64
CA ILE A 386 8.23 12.39 9.88
C ILE A 386 8.08 13.43 8.75
N VAL A 387 7.21 13.06 7.78
CA VAL A 387 6.47 13.86 6.79
C VAL A 387 7.00 13.78 5.36
N ILE A 388 6.36 12.94 4.53
CA ILE A 388 6.35 13.05 3.06
C ILE A 388 5.17 13.95 2.68
N ARG A 389 5.47 15.12 2.11
CA ARG A 389 4.50 16.18 1.72
C ARG A 389 4.07 16.18 0.24
N ASN A 390 4.59 15.32 -0.63
CA ASN A 390 4.29 15.41 -2.08
C ASN A 390 3.28 14.39 -2.62
N ARG A 391 2.36 14.89 -3.46
CA ARG A 391 1.32 14.15 -4.22
C ARG A 391 1.89 13.22 -5.30
N ASP A 392 3.13 13.40 -5.74
CA ASP A 392 3.73 12.69 -6.89
C ASP A 392 4.30 11.29 -6.57
N LYS A 393 4.15 10.80 -5.33
CA LYS A 393 4.82 9.57 -4.85
C LYS A 393 3.85 8.45 -4.43
N ALA A 394 2.60 8.48 -4.91
CA ALA A 394 1.56 7.51 -4.56
C ALA A 394 1.87 6.06 -4.98
N TRP A 395 2.68 5.86 -6.03
CA TRP A 395 3.04 4.53 -6.56
C TRP A 395 3.98 3.75 -5.63
N ALA A 396 4.85 4.43 -4.87
CA ALA A 396 5.78 3.80 -3.92
C ALA A 396 5.13 3.48 -2.56
N ALA A 397 3.92 3.98 -2.30
CA ALA A 397 3.25 3.83 -1.02
C ALA A 397 2.81 2.39 -0.72
N LEU A 398 2.38 1.63 -1.75
CA LEU A 398 1.94 0.24 -1.58
C LEU A 398 3.11 -0.73 -1.29
N PRO A 399 4.23 -0.73 -2.05
CA PRO A 399 5.39 -1.55 -1.72
C PRO A 399 5.95 -1.24 -0.32
N TYR A 400 6.04 0.04 0.05
CA TYR A 400 6.53 0.44 1.37
C TYR A 400 5.61 -0.02 2.50
N ALA A 401 4.29 0.12 2.33
CA ALA A 401 3.33 -0.43 3.29
C ALA A 401 3.46 -1.94 3.47
N ARG A 402 3.76 -2.70 2.41
CA ARG A 402 3.97 -4.17 2.51
C ARG A 402 5.21 -4.52 3.33
N ILE A 403 6.27 -3.72 3.25
CA ILE A 403 7.49 -3.90 4.07
C ILE A 403 7.15 -3.63 5.53
N LEU A 404 6.51 -2.50 5.83
CA LEU A 404 6.11 -2.16 7.19
C LEU A 404 5.16 -3.20 7.80
N LEU A 405 4.23 -3.74 7.01
CA LEU A 405 3.37 -4.85 7.43
C LEU A 405 4.14 -6.13 7.76
N ARG A 406 5.25 -6.40 7.05
CA ARG A 406 6.10 -7.57 7.32
C ARG A 406 6.90 -7.37 8.59
N ASP A 407 7.36 -6.15 8.83
CA ASP A 407 8.22 -5.79 9.96
C ASP A 407 7.40 -5.46 11.23
N GLY A 408 6.06 -5.58 11.17
CA GLY A 408 5.16 -5.39 12.31
C GLY A 408 4.79 -3.94 12.62
N ASP A 409 5.22 -2.96 11.80
CA ASP A 409 4.83 -1.55 11.93
C ASP A 409 3.49 -1.28 11.20
N PHE A 410 2.41 -1.73 11.83
CA PHE A 410 1.06 -1.60 11.27
C PHE A 410 0.59 -0.12 11.21
N GLU A 411 0.99 0.73 12.16
CA GLU A 411 0.63 2.15 12.14
C GLU A 411 1.39 2.92 11.06
N GLY A 412 2.66 2.59 10.85
CA GLY A 412 3.40 3.00 9.68
C GLY A 412 2.70 2.56 8.41
N ALA A 413 2.39 1.27 8.25
CA ALA A 413 1.76 0.73 7.06
C ALA A 413 0.46 1.46 6.67
N ILE A 414 -0.42 1.73 7.64
CA ILE A 414 -1.68 2.47 7.42
C ILE A 414 -1.43 3.85 6.83
N ARG A 415 -0.42 4.59 7.34
CA ARG A 415 -0.09 5.94 6.85
C ARG A 415 0.27 5.96 5.36
N TYR A 416 0.79 4.85 4.83
CA TYR A 416 1.11 4.71 3.41
C TYR A 416 -0.03 4.08 2.62
N LEU A 417 -0.78 3.13 3.18
CA LEU A 417 -1.94 2.51 2.53
C LEU A 417 -3.05 3.51 2.24
N ILE A 418 -3.30 4.47 3.13
CA ILE A 418 -4.28 5.55 2.91
C ILE A 418 -3.86 6.44 1.71
N LYS A 419 -2.55 6.58 1.47
CA LYS A 419 -2.00 7.40 0.38
C LYS A 419 -1.91 6.66 -0.95
N SER A 420 -1.89 5.32 -0.92
CA SER A 420 -1.90 4.48 -2.13
C SER A 420 -3.23 4.58 -2.86
N ARG A 421 -3.24 4.60 -4.19
CA ARG A 421 -4.48 4.51 -5.01
C ARG A 421 -4.78 3.09 -5.50
N SER A 422 -3.93 2.11 -5.19
CA SER A 422 -4.09 0.74 -5.66
C SER A 422 -5.29 0.04 -4.99
N PRO A 423 -6.11 -0.73 -5.72
CA PRO A 423 -7.17 -1.55 -5.15
C PRO A 423 -6.65 -2.58 -4.13
N ASP A 424 -5.42 -3.06 -4.28
CA ASP A 424 -4.74 -3.97 -3.33
C ASP A 424 -4.52 -3.35 -1.94
N ARG A 425 -4.68 -2.03 -1.81
CA ARG A 425 -4.57 -1.36 -0.50
C ARG A 425 -5.67 -1.81 0.46
N ILE A 426 -6.84 -2.21 -0.03
CA ILE A 426 -8.01 -2.49 0.82
C ILE A 426 -7.77 -3.72 1.71
N PRO A 427 -7.38 -4.89 1.19
CA PRO A 427 -7.06 -6.04 2.04
C PRO A 427 -5.88 -5.76 3.00
N LEU A 428 -4.87 -5.00 2.55
CA LEU A 428 -3.72 -4.67 3.39
C LEU A 428 -4.09 -3.69 4.51
N LEU A 429 -4.99 -2.75 4.25
CA LEU A 429 -5.49 -1.77 5.22
C LEU A 429 -6.36 -2.46 6.26
N ILE A 430 -7.22 -3.37 5.79
CA ILE A 430 -8.00 -4.25 6.64
C ILE A 430 -7.07 -5.06 7.56
N LYS A 431 -6.03 -5.70 7.01
CA LYS A 431 -5.03 -6.46 7.78
C LYS A 431 -4.37 -5.58 8.84
N ALA A 432 -3.82 -4.43 8.44
CA ALA A 432 -3.13 -3.53 9.34
C ALA A 432 -4.02 -3.05 10.51
N LEU A 433 -5.29 -2.76 10.23
CA LEU A 433 -6.22 -2.30 11.24
C LEU A 433 -6.61 -3.42 12.21
N THR A 434 -6.83 -4.63 11.72
CA THR A 434 -7.10 -5.80 12.58
C THR A 434 -5.92 -6.13 13.47
N GLU A 435 -4.69 -6.09 12.94
CA GLU A 435 -3.47 -6.30 13.73
C GLU A 435 -3.23 -5.19 14.76
N LEU A 436 -3.88 -4.02 14.64
CA LEU A 436 -3.84 -2.97 15.67
C LEU A 436 -5.03 -3.02 16.63
N GLY A 437 -5.91 -4.01 16.52
CA GLY A 437 -7.17 -4.06 17.26
C GLY A 437 -8.16 -2.95 16.88
N LYS A 438 -7.95 -2.26 15.75
CA LYS A 438 -8.83 -1.19 15.21
C LYS A 438 -9.95 -1.78 14.36
N ASP A 439 -10.64 -2.74 14.95
CA ASP A 439 -11.58 -3.63 14.31
C ASP A 439 -12.85 -2.94 13.76
N SER A 440 -13.32 -1.89 14.43
CA SER A 440 -14.46 -1.07 13.95
C SER A 440 -14.15 -0.34 12.64
N LEU A 441 -12.92 0.14 12.49
CA LEU A 441 -12.44 0.80 11.28
C LEU A 441 -12.24 -0.22 10.15
N ALA A 442 -11.65 -1.37 10.45
CA ALA A 442 -11.50 -2.47 9.50
C ALA A 442 -12.87 -2.92 8.96
N LEU A 443 -13.87 -3.05 9.85
CA LEU A 443 -15.25 -3.36 9.50
C LEU A 443 -15.89 -2.26 8.63
N GLY A 444 -15.70 -0.98 8.96
CA GLY A 444 -16.18 0.15 8.16
C GLY A 444 -15.62 0.17 6.73
N ILE A 445 -14.35 -0.18 6.58
CA ILE A 445 -13.69 -0.30 5.27
C ILE A 445 -14.24 -1.50 4.50
N ALA A 446 -14.35 -2.68 5.13
CA ALA A 446 -14.96 -3.84 4.50
C ALA A 446 -16.40 -3.56 4.03
N PHE A 447 -17.17 -2.79 4.81
CA PHE A 447 -18.52 -2.38 4.43
C PHE A 447 -18.57 -1.42 3.24
N SER A 448 -17.75 -0.38 3.26
CA SER A 448 -17.76 0.67 2.22
C SER A 448 -17.31 0.13 0.86
N TYR A 449 -16.36 -0.81 0.85
CA TYR A 449 -15.81 -1.36 -0.39
C TYR A 449 -16.49 -2.63 -0.89
N GLN A 450 -17.44 -3.20 -0.14
CA GLN A 450 -18.20 -4.41 -0.52
C GLN A 450 -17.29 -5.55 -1.04
N THR A 451 -16.12 -5.69 -0.44
CA THR A 451 -15.08 -6.54 -1.00
C THR A 451 -15.40 -8.03 -0.79
N LYS A 452 -15.18 -8.84 -1.83
CA LYS A 452 -15.29 -10.31 -1.80
C LYS A 452 -13.96 -10.99 -1.49
N ASP A 453 -12.93 -10.22 -1.14
CA ASP A 453 -11.62 -10.76 -0.78
C ASP A 453 -11.69 -11.59 0.52
N PRO A 454 -10.75 -12.54 0.73
CA PRO A 454 -10.75 -13.42 1.89
C PRO A 454 -10.83 -12.69 3.24
N LEU A 455 -10.12 -11.58 3.36
CA LEU A 455 -9.96 -10.87 4.61
C LEU A 455 -11.19 -10.01 4.91
N GLY A 456 -11.78 -9.38 3.88
CA GLY A 456 -13.06 -8.71 4.00
C GLY A 456 -14.20 -9.65 4.39
N LEU A 457 -14.26 -10.84 3.79
CA LEU A 457 -15.25 -11.87 4.15
C LEU A 457 -15.03 -12.42 5.58
N GLU A 458 -13.77 -12.66 5.98
CA GLU A 458 -13.43 -13.08 7.35
C GLU A 458 -13.83 -12.03 8.37
N ILE A 459 -13.63 -10.74 8.10
CA ILE A 459 -14.05 -9.66 9.00
C ILE A 459 -15.57 -9.61 9.12
N LEU A 460 -16.30 -9.65 8.00
CA LEU A 460 -17.76 -9.69 8.05
C LEU A 460 -18.26 -10.90 8.85
N TYR A 461 -17.60 -12.05 8.73
CA TYR A 461 -17.91 -13.24 9.52
C TYR A 461 -17.59 -13.05 11.01
N ARG A 462 -16.40 -12.53 11.33
CA ARG A 462 -15.91 -12.29 12.70
C ARG A 462 -16.79 -11.31 13.47
N PHE A 463 -17.25 -10.24 12.82
CA PHE A 463 -18.16 -9.23 13.40
C PHE A 463 -19.64 -9.57 13.27
N GLU A 464 -19.95 -10.84 13.00
CA GLU A 464 -21.32 -11.38 12.94
C GLU A 464 -22.24 -10.67 11.92
N GLN A 465 -21.68 -10.09 10.85
CA GLN A 465 -22.41 -9.40 9.77
C GLN A 465 -22.97 -10.38 8.74
N PHE A 466 -23.64 -11.43 9.23
CA PHE A 466 -24.01 -12.60 8.44
C PHE A 466 -24.99 -12.29 7.30
N ASP A 467 -25.99 -11.42 7.51
CA ASP A 467 -26.96 -11.09 6.46
C ASP A 467 -26.31 -10.39 5.27
N ARG A 468 -25.37 -9.48 5.55
CA ARG A 468 -24.63 -8.77 4.51
C ARG A 468 -23.64 -9.68 3.82
N LEU A 469 -22.95 -10.53 4.58
CA LEU A 469 -22.07 -11.56 4.02
C LEU A 469 -22.87 -12.46 3.07
N ILE A 470 -24.04 -12.94 3.47
CA ILE A 470 -24.91 -13.79 2.65
C ILE A 470 -25.38 -13.04 1.39
N LYS A 471 -25.77 -11.77 1.52
CA LYS A 471 -26.18 -10.94 0.38
C LYS A 471 -25.03 -10.76 -0.62
N LEU A 472 -23.83 -10.41 -0.13
CA LEU A 472 -22.65 -10.15 -0.95
C LEU A 472 -22.17 -11.40 -1.71
N THR A 473 -22.30 -12.56 -1.09
CA THR A 473 -21.84 -13.85 -1.61
C THR A 473 -22.95 -14.63 -2.32
N ARG A 474 -24.16 -14.07 -2.49
CA ARG A 474 -25.34 -14.78 -3.04
C ARG A 474 -25.10 -15.36 -4.43
N ASP A 475 -24.43 -14.62 -5.30
CA ASP A 475 -24.22 -15.00 -6.70
C ASP A 475 -22.77 -15.45 -6.95
N ALA A 476 -21.95 -15.52 -5.90
CA ALA A 476 -20.56 -15.94 -6.03
C ALA A 476 -20.48 -17.46 -6.26
N THR A 477 -19.85 -17.83 -7.38
CA THR A 477 -19.52 -19.22 -7.74
C THR A 477 -18.20 -19.69 -7.13
N ASP A 478 -17.35 -18.73 -6.74
CA ASP A 478 -16.06 -18.97 -6.10
C ASP A 478 -16.19 -19.77 -4.79
N SER A 479 -15.26 -20.72 -4.59
CA SER A 479 -15.25 -21.64 -3.45
C SER A 479 -15.17 -20.92 -2.11
N LEU A 480 -14.41 -19.82 -2.01
CA LEU A 480 -14.20 -19.11 -0.75
C LEU A 480 -15.44 -18.35 -0.32
N ALA A 481 -16.06 -17.61 -1.24
CA ALA A 481 -17.32 -16.92 -0.98
C ALA A 481 -18.43 -17.90 -0.57
N ARG A 482 -18.48 -19.09 -1.20
CA ARG A 482 -19.38 -20.17 -0.81
C ARG A 482 -19.10 -20.69 0.61
N VAL A 483 -17.84 -20.85 1.01
CA VAL A 483 -17.45 -21.26 2.37
C VAL A 483 -17.94 -20.23 3.40
N TYR A 484 -17.65 -18.95 3.20
CA TYR A 484 -18.09 -17.91 4.15
C TYR A 484 -19.61 -17.80 4.25
N ARG A 485 -20.31 -17.91 3.11
CA ARG A 485 -21.77 -17.95 3.06
C ARG A 485 -22.33 -19.14 3.84
N MET A 486 -21.73 -20.32 3.65
CA MET A 486 -22.07 -21.53 4.40
C MET A 486 -21.87 -21.32 5.89
N LYS A 487 -20.68 -20.85 6.32
CA LYS A 487 -20.38 -20.56 7.74
C LYS A 487 -21.41 -19.59 8.33
N ALA A 488 -21.75 -18.50 7.62
CA ALA A 488 -22.75 -17.53 8.05
C ALA A 488 -24.15 -18.14 8.21
N TYR A 489 -24.61 -18.97 7.28
CA TYR A 489 -25.90 -19.67 7.41
C TYR A 489 -25.93 -20.59 8.64
N VAL A 490 -24.85 -21.33 8.88
CA VAL A 490 -24.73 -22.21 10.06
C VAL A 490 -24.76 -21.40 11.34
N ARG A 491 -24.00 -20.30 11.43
CA ARG A 491 -23.98 -19.38 12.59
C ARG A 491 -25.33 -18.73 12.87
N LYS A 492 -26.12 -18.43 11.84
CA LYS A 492 -27.52 -17.98 11.97
C LYS A 492 -28.50 -19.08 12.37
N GLY A 493 -28.06 -20.32 12.56
CA GLY A 493 -28.89 -21.47 12.91
C GLY A 493 -29.63 -22.10 11.73
N LYS A 494 -29.40 -21.64 10.49
CA LYS A 494 -29.97 -22.23 9.27
C LYS A 494 -29.12 -23.43 8.80
N ILE A 495 -29.00 -24.45 9.66
CA ILE A 495 -28.09 -25.59 9.48
C ILE A 495 -28.37 -26.34 8.17
N GLY A 496 -29.64 -26.50 7.77
CA GLY A 496 -30.01 -27.16 6.51
C GLY A 496 -29.46 -26.44 5.28
N LYS A 497 -29.51 -25.09 5.25
CA LYS A 497 -28.93 -24.28 4.17
C LYS A 497 -27.40 -24.32 4.18
N GLY A 498 -26.79 -24.35 5.37
CA GLY A 498 -25.34 -24.57 5.48
C GLY A 498 -24.92 -25.95 4.93
N LYS A 499 -25.66 -27.00 5.30
CA LYS A 499 -25.37 -28.38 4.89
C LYS A 499 -25.50 -28.58 3.37
N SER A 500 -26.50 -27.96 2.73
CA SER A 500 -26.66 -28.05 1.28
C SER A 500 -25.51 -27.36 0.52
N LEU A 501 -25.01 -26.22 1.03
CA LEU A 501 -23.91 -25.47 0.43
C LEU A 501 -22.55 -26.18 0.54
N ARG A 502 -22.40 -27.10 1.50
CA ARG A 502 -21.18 -27.88 1.75
C ARG A 502 -20.75 -28.77 0.58
N LYS A 503 -21.68 -29.17 -0.32
CA LYS A 503 -21.36 -30.12 -1.40
C LYS A 503 -20.23 -29.57 -2.29
N GLY A 504 -19.14 -30.35 -2.39
CA GLY A 504 -17.93 -29.97 -3.14
C GLY A 504 -17.04 -28.91 -2.48
N LEU A 505 -17.23 -28.64 -1.19
CA LEU A 505 -16.35 -27.80 -0.36
C LEU A 505 -15.66 -28.65 0.70
N ASP A 506 -14.53 -28.16 1.21
CA ASP A 506 -13.88 -28.74 2.39
C ASP A 506 -14.87 -28.78 3.57
N PRO A 507 -15.13 -29.98 4.14
CA PRO A 507 -16.06 -30.13 5.25
C PRO A 507 -15.60 -29.41 6.54
N LEU A 508 -14.31 -29.13 6.73
CA LEU A 508 -13.79 -28.57 7.99
C LEU A 508 -14.44 -27.23 8.35
N GLY A 509 -14.52 -26.28 7.41
CA GLY A 509 -15.14 -24.98 7.65
C GLY A 509 -16.63 -25.07 8.04
N TYR A 510 -17.34 -26.11 7.58
CA TYR A 510 -18.72 -26.37 8.00
C TYR A 510 -18.77 -26.82 9.46
N TYR A 511 -17.93 -27.78 9.84
CA TYR A 511 -17.90 -28.32 11.19
C TYR A 511 -17.41 -27.30 12.20
N GLU A 512 -16.43 -26.47 11.85
CA GLU A 512 -16.03 -25.31 12.67
C GLU A 512 -17.22 -24.41 13.00
N ALA A 513 -17.93 -23.91 11.98
CA ALA A 513 -19.08 -23.04 12.18
C ALA A 513 -20.22 -23.73 12.94
N LEU A 514 -20.41 -25.03 12.74
CA LEU A 514 -21.42 -25.83 13.43
C LEU A 514 -21.07 -26.00 14.91
N CYS A 515 -19.84 -26.36 15.22
CA CYS A 515 -19.35 -26.47 16.59
C CYS A 515 -19.44 -25.12 17.31
N GLU A 516 -19.05 -24.00 16.68
CA GLU A 516 -19.21 -22.66 17.23
C GLU A 516 -20.67 -22.31 17.53
N TYR A 517 -21.59 -22.65 16.62
CA TYR A 517 -23.03 -22.45 16.81
C TYR A 517 -23.55 -23.28 18.00
N LEU A 518 -23.17 -24.56 18.08
CA LEU A 518 -23.61 -25.47 19.14
C LEU A 518 -23.07 -25.06 20.51
N VAL A 519 -21.82 -24.59 20.60
CA VAL A 519 -21.23 -24.02 21.81
C VAL A 519 -22.03 -22.83 22.32
N ARG A 520 -22.43 -21.89 21.45
CA ARG A 520 -23.30 -20.76 21.85
C ARG A 520 -24.66 -21.20 22.35
N LYS A 521 -25.19 -22.30 21.81
CA LYS A 521 -26.43 -22.92 22.28
C LYS A 521 -26.23 -23.86 23.48
N ARG A 522 -25.03 -23.92 24.06
CA ARG A 522 -24.64 -24.80 25.18
C ARG A 522 -24.93 -26.29 24.91
N ARG A 523 -24.93 -26.73 23.65
CA ARG A 523 -25.17 -28.12 23.22
C ARG A 523 -23.87 -28.90 23.11
N PHE A 524 -23.13 -29.01 24.21
CA PHE A 524 -21.76 -29.53 24.20
C PHE A 524 -21.64 -31.01 23.82
N SER A 525 -22.62 -31.85 24.16
CA SER A 525 -22.63 -33.29 23.81
C SER A 525 -22.61 -33.53 22.29
N LYS A 526 -23.32 -32.70 21.53
CA LYS A 526 -23.29 -32.74 20.07
C LYS A 526 -21.96 -32.25 19.49
N VAL A 527 -21.26 -31.37 20.22
CA VAL A 527 -19.91 -30.95 19.83
C VAL A 527 -18.92 -32.10 20.03
N ASP A 528 -19.00 -32.83 21.15
CA ASP A 528 -18.16 -34.00 21.39
C ASP A 528 -18.31 -35.04 20.29
N SER A 529 -19.56 -35.40 19.92
CA SER A 529 -19.80 -36.40 18.86
C SER A 529 -19.22 -35.99 17.50
N ILE A 530 -19.28 -34.69 17.19
CA ILE A 530 -18.68 -34.14 15.98
C ILE A 530 -17.14 -34.20 16.06
N LEU A 531 -16.55 -33.80 17.19
CA LEU A 531 -15.09 -33.78 17.33
C LEU A 531 -14.47 -35.18 17.41
N ILE A 532 -15.20 -36.19 17.90
CA ILE A 532 -14.77 -37.60 17.87
C ILE A 532 -14.73 -38.14 16.43
N SER A 533 -15.61 -37.66 15.56
CA SER A 533 -15.75 -38.15 14.18
C SER A 533 -14.89 -37.42 13.15
N LEU A 534 -14.11 -36.42 13.57
CA LEU A 534 -13.24 -35.63 12.70
C LEU A 534 -11.78 -35.92 13.02
N GLU A 535 -10.96 -36.10 11.98
CA GLU A 535 -9.51 -36.31 12.14
C GLU A 535 -8.84 -35.11 12.83
N GLU A 536 -7.83 -35.39 13.66
CA GLU A 536 -7.15 -34.44 14.54
C GLU A 536 -6.28 -33.41 13.82
N SER A 537 -6.31 -33.29 12.49
CA SER A 537 -5.39 -32.40 11.74
C SER A 537 -5.71 -30.91 11.91
N ASN A 538 -6.98 -30.52 12.11
CA ASN A 538 -7.37 -29.12 12.23
C ASN A 538 -7.06 -28.52 13.63
N GLU A 539 -6.22 -27.50 13.65
CA GLU A 539 -5.72 -26.83 14.85
C GLU A 539 -6.83 -26.15 15.68
N ARG A 540 -7.80 -25.52 15.03
CA ARG A 540 -8.93 -24.82 15.69
C ARG A 540 -9.88 -25.80 16.36
N LEU A 541 -10.13 -26.95 15.72
CA LEU A 541 -10.95 -28.02 16.30
C LEU A 541 -10.22 -28.72 17.45
N ARG A 542 -8.90 -28.93 17.36
CA ARG A 542 -8.07 -29.41 18.48
C ARG A 542 -8.11 -28.47 19.67
N TYR A 543 -7.96 -27.16 19.45
CA TYR A 543 -8.10 -26.17 20.51
C TYR A 543 -9.51 -26.20 21.11
N LEU A 544 -10.57 -26.22 20.29
CA LEU A 544 -11.94 -26.29 20.78
C LEU A 544 -12.20 -27.54 21.64
N LYS A 545 -11.69 -28.71 21.21
CA LYS A 545 -11.74 -29.97 21.99
C LYS A 545 -11.13 -29.77 23.38
N SER A 546 -9.96 -29.12 23.45
CA SER A 546 -9.29 -28.83 24.72
C SER A 546 -10.06 -27.83 25.60
N LEU A 547 -10.85 -26.94 24.98
CA LEU A 547 -11.61 -25.89 25.65
C LEU A 547 -12.99 -26.36 26.15
N LEU A 548 -13.52 -27.47 25.63
CA LEU A 548 -14.88 -27.94 25.98
C LEU A 548 -15.11 -28.14 27.49
N PRO A 549 -14.21 -28.76 28.27
CA PRO A 549 -14.40 -28.87 29.71
C PRO A 549 -14.47 -27.51 30.40
N PHE A 550 -13.69 -26.53 29.97
CA PHE A 550 -13.74 -25.16 30.49
C PHE A 550 -15.13 -24.54 30.25
N LEU A 551 -15.67 -24.70 29.04
CA LEU A 551 -17.00 -24.18 28.68
C LEU A 551 -18.14 -24.84 29.47
N ARG A 552 -17.91 -26.05 30.01
CA ARG A 552 -18.82 -26.76 30.91
C ARG A 552 -18.64 -26.38 32.39
N GLY A 553 -17.65 -25.55 32.73
CA GLY A 553 -17.28 -25.25 34.12
C GLY A 553 -16.51 -26.37 34.82
N GLN A 554 -16.06 -27.39 34.09
CA GLN A 554 -15.28 -28.52 34.61
C GLN A 554 -13.79 -28.15 34.59
N TYR A 555 -13.37 -27.29 35.53
CA TYR A 555 -12.05 -26.65 35.48
C TYR A 555 -10.87 -27.63 35.69
N ASP A 556 -11.03 -28.67 36.52
CA ASP A 556 -9.98 -29.70 36.67
C ASP A 556 -9.74 -30.47 35.37
N SER A 557 -10.80 -30.92 34.70
CA SER A 557 -10.72 -31.55 33.38
C SER A 557 -10.18 -30.59 32.32
N ALA A 558 -10.54 -29.30 32.41
CA ALA A 558 -10.03 -28.27 31.50
C ALA A 558 -8.52 -28.09 31.62
N ILE A 559 -7.99 -28.10 32.85
CA ILE A 559 -6.55 -27.98 33.10
C ILE A 559 -5.78 -29.10 32.40
N VAL A 560 -6.26 -30.35 32.50
CA VAL A 560 -5.61 -31.50 31.85
C VAL A 560 -5.63 -31.34 30.33
N ALA A 561 -6.79 -31.04 29.76
CA ALA A 561 -6.96 -30.92 28.32
C ALA A 561 -6.16 -29.74 27.72
N LEU A 562 -6.18 -28.58 28.36
CA LEU A 562 -5.46 -27.38 27.93
C LEU A 562 -3.94 -27.56 28.05
N LYS A 563 -3.44 -28.19 29.13
CA LYS A 563 -2.01 -28.50 29.26
C LYS A 563 -1.52 -29.44 28.16
N HIS A 564 -2.30 -30.47 27.84
CA HIS A 564 -1.99 -31.39 26.75
C HIS A 564 -1.89 -30.64 25.42
N TYR A 565 -2.88 -29.78 25.14
CA TYR A 565 -2.88 -28.95 23.92
C TYR A 565 -1.66 -28.01 23.86
N ILE A 566 -1.34 -27.30 24.94
CA ILE A 566 -0.16 -26.41 24.99
C ILE A 566 1.13 -27.20 24.74
N LYS A 567 1.28 -28.39 25.33
CA LYS A 567 2.46 -29.25 25.14
C LYS A 567 2.63 -29.69 23.68
N SER A 568 1.53 -29.85 22.93
CA SER A 568 1.57 -30.22 21.51
C SER A 568 2.00 -29.09 20.56
N GLY A 569 2.26 -27.87 21.06
CA GLY A 569 2.83 -26.81 20.23
C GLY A 569 1.84 -26.12 19.29
N GLY A 570 0.54 -26.15 19.59
CA GLY A 570 -0.52 -25.61 18.73
C GLY A 570 -0.48 -24.09 18.48
N GLU A 571 -1.17 -23.61 17.44
CA GLU A 571 -1.26 -22.19 17.08
C GLU A 571 -1.99 -21.35 18.15
N TYR A 572 -2.97 -21.94 18.86
CA TYR A 572 -3.75 -21.25 19.89
C TYR A 572 -3.13 -21.34 21.29
N GLN A 573 -1.82 -21.53 21.39
CA GLN A 573 -1.10 -21.68 22.66
C GLN A 573 -1.34 -20.53 23.65
N SER A 574 -1.31 -19.27 23.20
CA SER A 574 -1.57 -18.12 24.08
C SER A 574 -3.00 -18.13 24.62
N LYS A 575 -4.00 -18.43 23.77
CA LYS A 575 -5.42 -18.52 24.17
C LYS A 575 -5.66 -19.69 25.13
N ALA A 576 -5.03 -20.84 24.87
CA ALA A 576 -5.08 -21.98 25.76
C ALA A 576 -4.40 -21.69 27.11
N THR A 577 -3.25 -21.02 27.10
CA THR A 577 -2.52 -20.59 28.31
C THR A 577 -3.35 -19.62 29.14
N PHE A 578 -4.04 -18.69 28.49
CA PHE A 578 -4.94 -17.76 29.15
C PHE A 578 -6.09 -18.49 29.83
N LYS A 579 -6.76 -19.40 29.11
CA LYS A 579 -7.87 -20.21 29.65
C LYS A 579 -7.40 -21.18 30.74
N LEU A 580 -6.16 -21.65 30.67
CA LEU A 580 -5.54 -22.44 31.73
C LEU A 580 -5.38 -21.59 33.00
N GLY A 581 -4.87 -20.37 32.87
CA GLY A 581 -4.83 -19.38 33.96
C GLY A 581 -6.21 -19.09 34.54
N THR A 582 -7.21 -18.87 33.69
CA THR A 582 -8.61 -18.69 34.12
C THR A 582 -9.15 -19.91 34.86
N SER A 583 -8.83 -21.13 34.41
CA SER A 583 -9.27 -22.37 35.08
C SER A 583 -8.69 -22.47 36.50
N TYR A 584 -7.41 -22.15 36.66
CA TYR A 584 -6.77 -22.09 37.98
C TYR A 584 -7.39 -21.01 38.87
N TYR A 585 -7.72 -19.84 38.31
CA TYR A 585 -8.38 -18.76 39.03
C TYR A 585 -9.76 -19.19 39.56
N GLN A 586 -10.56 -19.85 38.72
CA GLN A 586 -11.90 -20.32 39.10
C GLN A 586 -11.86 -21.37 40.22
N LEU A 587 -10.76 -22.12 40.33
CA LEU A 587 -10.50 -23.06 41.43
C LEU A 587 -9.89 -22.41 42.67
N GLY A 588 -9.77 -21.07 42.72
CA GLY A 588 -9.15 -20.34 43.84
C GLY A 588 -7.62 -20.48 43.93
N ARG A 589 -6.97 -21.12 42.94
CA ARG A 589 -5.52 -21.35 42.91
C ARG A 589 -4.79 -20.13 42.32
N PHE A 590 -4.89 -18.99 43.01
CA PHE A 590 -4.48 -17.68 42.49
C PHE A 590 -2.99 -17.57 42.14
N GLU A 591 -2.09 -18.19 42.93
CA GLU A 591 -0.65 -18.18 42.63
C GLU A 591 -0.34 -18.85 41.28
N THR A 592 -0.97 -19.99 41.02
CA THR A 592 -0.77 -20.72 39.77
C THR A 592 -1.41 -19.96 38.61
N ALA A 593 -2.60 -19.39 38.81
CA ALA A 593 -3.24 -18.53 37.82
C ALA A 593 -2.35 -17.33 37.44
N ALA A 594 -1.79 -16.65 38.43
CA ALA A 594 -0.85 -15.54 38.25
C ALA A 594 0.35 -15.95 37.40
N ARG A 595 0.95 -17.13 37.66
CA ARG A 595 2.07 -17.63 36.85
C ARG A 595 1.72 -17.81 35.37
N TYR A 596 0.49 -18.24 35.04
CA TYR A 596 0.07 -18.39 33.65
C TYR A 596 -0.26 -17.05 32.99
N PHE A 597 -0.93 -16.13 33.69
CA PHE A 597 -1.19 -14.79 33.16
C PHE A 597 0.11 -14.00 32.95
N ARG A 598 1.08 -14.13 33.85
CA ARG A 598 2.41 -13.49 33.72
C ARG A 598 3.12 -13.88 32.43
N LYS A 599 2.95 -15.11 31.93
CA LYS A 599 3.54 -15.54 30.65
C LYS A 599 2.99 -14.79 29.44
N LEU A 600 1.83 -14.15 29.56
CA LEU A 600 1.11 -13.52 28.47
C LEU A 600 1.15 -12.00 28.51
N ILE A 601 1.81 -11.36 29.49
CA ILE A 601 1.81 -9.89 29.63
C ILE A 601 2.39 -9.15 28.41
N HIS A 602 3.24 -9.83 27.63
CA HIS A 602 3.83 -9.32 26.40
C HIS A 602 3.11 -9.80 25.13
N ASP A 603 2.04 -10.59 25.28
CA ASP A 603 1.25 -11.07 24.15
C ASP A 603 0.49 -9.90 23.51
N HIS A 604 0.55 -9.81 22.18
CA HIS A 604 -0.06 -8.71 21.45
C HIS A 604 -1.60 -8.70 21.56
N GLU A 605 -2.24 -9.88 21.50
CA GLU A 605 -3.70 -9.97 21.57
C GLU A 605 -4.20 -10.00 23.03
N LEU A 606 -3.49 -10.69 23.92
CA LEU A 606 -3.97 -11.01 25.26
C LEU A 606 -3.26 -10.26 26.39
N GLY A 607 -2.24 -9.44 26.10
CA GLY A 607 -1.39 -8.83 27.13
C GLY A 607 -2.15 -7.95 28.12
N ARG A 608 -3.11 -7.13 27.66
CA ARG A 608 -3.93 -6.28 28.54
C ARG A 608 -4.86 -7.11 29.43
N ASP A 609 -5.57 -8.06 28.85
CA ASP A 609 -6.46 -8.96 29.62
C ASP A 609 -5.65 -9.81 30.61
N ALA A 610 -4.47 -10.27 30.21
CA ALA A 610 -3.58 -11.05 31.06
C ALA A 610 -3.04 -10.19 32.22
N LEU A 611 -2.62 -8.95 31.95
CA LEU A 611 -2.20 -8.01 32.98
C LEU A 611 -3.33 -7.76 33.99
N HIS A 612 -4.55 -7.47 33.52
CA HIS A 612 -5.70 -7.24 34.38
C HIS A 612 -5.99 -8.45 35.29
N ASN A 613 -6.04 -9.66 34.72
CA ASN A 613 -6.26 -10.87 35.50
C ASN A 613 -5.10 -11.18 36.46
N LEU A 614 -3.85 -10.83 36.09
CA LEU A 614 -2.70 -10.95 36.95
C LEU A 614 -2.78 -10.02 38.16
N LEU A 615 -3.17 -8.75 37.95
CA LEU A 615 -3.42 -7.78 39.04
C LEU A 615 -4.50 -8.28 40.00
N ILE A 616 -5.61 -8.82 39.47
CA ILE A 616 -6.65 -9.43 40.31
C ILE A 616 -6.08 -10.58 41.14
N CYS A 617 -5.27 -11.46 40.55
CA CYS A 617 -4.65 -12.56 41.28
C CYS A 617 -3.74 -12.04 42.41
N TYR A 618 -2.92 -11.03 42.16
CA TYR A 618 -2.09 -10.43 43.22
C TYR A 618 -2.89 -9.75 44.32
N LYS A 619 -3.98 -9.04 43.97
CA LYS A 619 -4.90 -8.48 44.98
C LYS A 619 -5.52 -9.56 45.86
N LYS A 620 -5.95 -10.68 45.26
CA LYS A 620 -6.50 -11.83 46.02
C LYS A 620 -5.47 -12.48 46.94
N LEU A 621 -4.21 -12.46 46.55
CA LEU A 621 -3.08 -12.94 47.35
C LEU A 621 -2.54 -11.90 48.34
N SER A 622 -3.01 -10.65 48.27
CA SER A 622 -2.37 -9.50 48.93
C SER A 622 -0.87 -9.35 48.59
N ASP A 623 -0.46 -9.81 47.41
CA ASP A 623 0.92 -9.71 46.90
C ASP A 623 1.13 -8.32 46.26
N TRP A 624 1.29 -7.32 47.11
CA TRP A 624 1.48 -5.92 46.66
C TRP A 624 2.83 -5.72 45.97
N ASP A 625 3.86 -6.48 46.36
CA ASP A 625 5.18 -6.42 45.71
C ASP A 625 5.11 -6.96 44.27
N GLY A 626 4.32 -8.02 44.05
CA GLY A 626 3.97 -8.53 42.73
C GLY A 626 3.35 -7.44 41.82
N ILE A 627 2.41 -6.65 42.34
CA ILE A 627 1.82 -5.53 41.59
C ILE A 627 2.86 -4.45 41.28
N ILE A 628 3.66 -4.05 42.28
CA ILE A 628 4.70 -3.03 42.11
C ILE A 628 5.72 -3.46 41.07
N SER A 629 6.09 -4.75 41.01
CA SER A 629 7.01 -5.28 40.00
C SER A 629 6.50 -5.11 38.56
N LEU A 630 5.18 -4.95 38.37
CA LEU A 630 4.54 -4.78 37.07
C LEU A 630 4.43 -3.30 36.64
N THR A 631 5.00 -2.36 37.40
CA THR A 631 4.95 -0.91 37.10
C THR A 631 5.18 -0.56 35.62
N PRO A 632 6.15 -1.15 34.88
CA PRO A 632 6.37 -0.82 33.47
C PRO A 632 5.18 -1.10 32.53
N PHE A 633 4.28 -2.01 32.93
CA PHE A 633 3.13 -2.44 32.14
C PHE A 633 1.82 -1.73 32.53
N ILE A 634 1.76 -1.15 33.73
CA ILE A 634 0.56 -0.53 34.30
C ILE A 634 0.35 0.87 33.72
N LYS A 635 -0.84 1.11 33.14
CA LYS A 635 -1.24 2.39 32.51
C LYS A 635 -2.76 2.59 32.59
N GLY A 636 -3.20 3.84 32.48
CA GLY A 636 -4.62 4.20 32.48
C GLY A 636 -5.33 3.71 33.74
N SER A 637 -6.48 3.04 33.57
CA SER A 637 -7.29 2.51 34.68
C SER A 637 -6.53 1.61 35.67
N ASP A 638 -5.48 0.91 35.21
CA ASP A 638 -4.69 0.00 36.06
C ASP A 638 -3.80 0.77 37.08
N LEU A 639 -3.59 2.09 36.87
CA LEU A 639 -2.79 2.92 37.77
C LEU A 639 -3.39 2.99 39.19
N PHE A 640 -4.72 2.84 39.31
CA PHE A 640 -5.37 2.76 40.61
C PHE A 640 -4.84 1.58 41.43
N ASP A 641 -4.71 0.40 40.83
CA ASP A 641 -4.21 -0.80 41.52
C ASP A 641 -2.76 -0.62 41.98
N LEU A 642 -1.94 0.10 41.22
CA LEU A 642 -0.57 0.42 41.62
C LEU A 642 -0.53 1.43 42.77
N GLY A 643 -1.34 2.50 42.70
CA GLY A 643 -1.46 3.48 43.79
C GLY A 643 -1.94 2.81 45.09
N TYR A 644 -2.93 1.92 44.97
CA TYR A 644 -3.44 1.11 46.08
C TYR A 644 -2.36 0.15 46.62
N ALA A 645 -1.59 -0.52 45.76
CA ALA A 645 -0.50 -1.39 46.20
C ALA A 645 0.58 -0.63 47.00
N TYR A 646 0.99 0.56 46.55
CA TYR A 646 1.92 1.40 47.31
C TYR A 646 1.33 1.84 48.65
N LEU A 647 0.04 2.16 48.72
CA LEU A 647 -0.65 2.48 49.96
C LEU A 647 -0.58 1.29 50.93
N ARG A 648 -0.90 0.08 50.47
CA ARG A 648 -0.87 -1.14 51.28
C ARG A 648 0.53 -1.53 51.75
N LYS A 649 1.59 -1.12 51.03
CA LYS A 649 2.99 -1.26 51.44
C LYS A 649 3.48 -0.13 52.36
N GLY A 650 2.64 0.84 52.71
CA GLY A 650 3.02 2.01 53.50
C GLY A 650 3.89 3.03 52.76
N GLN A 651 4.03 2.91 51.44
CA GLN A 651 4.78 3.87 50.61
C GLN A 651 3.89 5.06 50.22
N TYR A 652 3.40 5.78 51.24
CA TYR A 652 2.32 6.76 51.10
C TYR A 652 2.61 7.88 50.10
N ARG A 653 3.86 8.40 50.06
CA ARG A 653 4.22 9.47 49.10
C ARG A 653 4.06 9.02 47.64
N LYS A 654 4.46 7.78 47.32
CA LYS A 654 4.27 7.23 45.97
C LYS A 654 2.79 6.99 45.68
N ALA A 655 2.06 6.42 46.64
CA ALA A 655 0.62 6.22 46.52
C ALA A 655 -0.11 7.54 46.19
N ILE A 656 0.18 8.62 46.93
CA ILE A 656 -0.38 9.95 46.68
C ILE A 656 -0.08 10.41 45.26
N SER A 657 1.18 10.34 44.82
CA SER A 657 1.57 10.80 43.47
C SER A 657 0.80 10.08 42.35
N ILE A 658 0.55 8.79 42.49
CA ILE A 658 -0.16 7.98 41.48
C ILE A 658 -1.67 8.22 41.56
N LEU A 659 -2.25 8.20 42.77
CA LEU A 659 -3.68 8.44 42.96
C LEU A 659 -4.10 9.85 42.55
N GLU A 660 -3.23 10.85 42.66
CA GLU A 660 -3.49 12.19 42.12
C GLU A 660 -3.56 12.22 40.59
N VAL A 661 -2.78 11.38 39.90
CA VAL A 661 -2.88 11.20 38.45
C VAL A 661 -4.20 10.53 38.11
N VAL A 662 -4.54 9.42 38.77
CA VAL A 662 -5.81 8.70 38.57
C VAL A 662 -7.00 9.62 38.78
N ARG A 663 -7.00 10.43 39.85
CA ARG A 663 -8.07 11.40 40.15
C ARG A 663 -8.32 12.40 39.02
N ARG A 664 -7.28 12.81 38.29
CA ARG A 664 -7.43 13.74 37.16
C ARG A 664 -8.09 13.08 35.95
N GLU A 665 -7.88 11.78 35.78
CA GLU A 665 -8.53 10.99 34.72
C GLU A 665 -9.96 10.62 35.10
N GLU A 666 -10.17 10.20 36.35
CA GLU A 666 -11.46 9.77 36.87
C GLU A 666 -11.71 10.30 38.29
N TYR A 667 -12.62 11.26 38.42
CA TYR A 667 -13.03 11.82 39.71
C TYR A 667 -14.21 11.03 40.29
N ASN A 668 -13.92 10.07 41.16
CA ASN A 668 -14.93 9.20 41.78
C ASN A 668 -14.67 9.06 43.30
N PRO A 669 -15.65 8.60 44.09
CA PRO A 669 -15.54 8.58 45.56
C PRO A 669 -14.49 7.60 46.06
N GLU A 670 -14.25 6.49 45.34
CA GLU A 670 -13.26 5.48 45.73
C GLU A 670 -11.83 6.04 45.65
N VAL A 671 -11.46 6.66 44.52
CA VAL A 671 -10.13 7.28 44.33
C VAL A 671 -9.90 8.37 45.36
N GLN A 672 -10.93 9.20 45.58
CA GLN A 672 -10.90 10.28 46.55
C GLN A 672 -10.69 9.75 47.99
N TYR A 673 -11.35 8.65 48.35
CA TYR A 673 -11.19 8.01 49.65
C TYR A 673 -9.78 7.47 49.85
N TRP A 674 -9.26 6.69 48.89
CA TRP A 674 -7.92 6.12 49.01
C TRP A 674 -6.81 7.16 48.97
N LEU A 675 -7.01 8.29 48.28
CA LEU A 675 -6.10 9.43 48.34
C LEU A 675 -6.08 10.07 49.74
N ALA A 676 -7.25 10.19 50.38
CA ALA A 676 -7.35 10.68 51.76
C ALA A 676 -6.68 9.72 52.75
N GLU A 677 -6.89 8.42 52.62
CA GLU A 677 -6.21 7.39 53.43
C GLU A 677 -4.68 7.43 53.22
N ALA A 678 -4.20 7.61 51.98
CA ALA A 678 -2.77 7.74 51.71
C ALA A 678 -2.16 8.99 52.36
N ARG A 679 -2.88 10.13 52.34
CA ARG A 679 -2.44 11.37 53.00
C ARG A 679 -2.46 11.25 54.52
N SER A 680 -3.48 10.60 55.06
CA SER A 680 -3.58 10.29 56.50
C SER A 680 -2.39 9.43 56.94
N GLY A 681 -2.10 8.34 56.22
CA GLY A 681 -0.95 7.47 56.47
C GLY A 681 0.40 8.18 56.32
N ALA A 682 0.51 9.18 55.45
CA ALA A 682 1.69 10.03 55.33
C ALA A 682 1.86 11.04 56.48
N GLY A 683 0.88 11.17 57.37
CA GLY A 683 0.83 12.17 58.44
C GLY A 683 0.37 13.56 58.00
N ASP A 684 -0.05 13.73 56.73
CA ASP A 684 -0.59 15.00 56.23
C ASP A 684 -2.08 15.14 56.59
N LEU A 685 -2.34 15.19 57.90
CA LEU A 685 -3.68 15.12 58.48
C LEU A 685 -4.59 16.26 57.99
N ARG A 686 -4.04 17.47 57.81
CA ARG A 686 -4.80 18.62 57.29
C ARG A 686 -5.30 18.37 55.87
N ARG A 687 -4.43 17.91 54.98
CA ARG A 687 -4.85 17.61 53.60
C ARG A 687 -5.73 16.36 53.53
N ALA A 688 -5.52 15.37 54.38
CA ALA A 688 -6.41 14.21 54.48
C ALA A 688 -7.82 14.64 54.90
N LEU A 689 -7.95 15.48 55.94
CA LEU A 689 -9.22 16.05 56.38
C LEU A 689 -9.93 16.79 55.25
N PHE A 690 -9.19 17.59 54.48
CA PHE A 690 -9.74 18.28 53.31
C PHE A 690 -10.26 17.31 52.24
N GLU A 691 -9.53 16.24 51.93
CA GLU A 691 -9.99 15.28 50.91
C GLU A 691 -11.21 14.47 51.37
N TYR A 692 -11.33 14.11 52.66
CA TYR A 692 -12.56 13.52 53.19
C TYR A 692 -13.73 14.50 53.19
N TYR A 693 -13.49 15.77 53.52
CA TYR A 693 -14.50 16.82 53.45
C TYR A 693 -15.06 16.98 52.03
N ARG A 694 -14.16 16.99 51.03
CA ARG A 694 -14.57 16.98 49.62
C ARG A 694 -15.39 15.75 49.26
N LEU A 695 -14.96 14.56 49.70
CA LEU A 695 -15.73 13.34 49.47
C LEU A 695 -17.15 13.43 50.06
N TYR A 696 -17.27 13.97 51.28
CA TYR A 696 -18.56 14.15 51.95
C TYR A 696 -19.50 15.11 51.21
N LEU A 697 -18.98 16.19 50.64
CA LEU A 697 -19.76 17.20 49.93
C LEU A 697 -20.05 16.83 48.47
N ASP A 698 -19.05 16.36 47.74
CA ASP A 698 -19.11 16.19 46.29
C ASP A 698 -19.93 14.94 45.91
N PHE A 699 -20.05 13.94 46.80
CA PHE A 699 -20.77 12.69 46.54
C PHE A 699 -21.96 12.48 47.50
N PRO A 700 -22.97 13.38 47.52
CA PRO A 700 -24.03 13.35 48.52
C PRO A 700 -24.97 12.15 48.41
N LYS A 701 -25.04 11.53 47.22
CA LYS A 701 -25.87 10.35 46.91
C LYS A 701 -25.22 9.02 47.34
N GLU A 702 -23.90 9.00 47.47
CA GLU A 702 -23.14 7.80 47.82
C GLU A 702 -23.06 7.62 49.33
N TYR A 703 -24.18 7.20 49.94
CA TYR A 703 -24.33 7.19 51.41
C TYR A 703 -23.17 6.50 52.14
N GLN A 704 -22.73 5.33 51.67
CA GLN A 704 -21.64 4.57 52.31
C GLN A 704 -20.31 5.35 52.28
N TRP A 705 -19.90 5.85 51.11
CA TRP A 705 -18.68 6.65 50.98
C TRP A 705 -18.75 7.93 51.82
N ARG A 706 -19.88 8.64 51.72
CA ARG A 706 -20.12 9.89 52.44
C ARG A 706 -20.03 9.72 53.95
N MET A 707 -20.70 8.72 54.51
CA MET A 707 -20.67 8.46 55.94
C MET A 707 -19.32 7.96 56.41
N THR A 708 -18.65 7.12 55.62
CA THR A 708 -17.27 6.70 55.90
C THR A 708 -16.34 7.91 55.99
N ALA A 709 -16.41 8.81 55.01
CA ALA A 709 -15.60 10.02 55.01
C ALA A 709 -15.93 10.94 56.20
N TYR A 710 -17.20 11.14 56.52
CA TYR A 710 -17.60 11.99 57.65
C TYR A 710 -17.10 11.44 58.99
N PHE A 711 -17.22 10.12 59.18
CA PHE A 711 -16.67 9.47 60.36
C PHE A 711 -15.14 9.57 60.42
N LYS A 712 -14.44 9.36 59.29
CA LYS A 712 -12.99 9.52 59.17
C LYS A 712 -12.52 10.96 59.45
N MET A 713 -13.31 11.97 59.11
CA MET A 713 -13.02 13.36 59.49
C MET A 713 -12.99 13.52 61.01
N GLY A 714 -13.97 12.95 61.72
CA GLY A 714 -14.01 12.96 63.19
C GLY A 714 -12.76 12.31 63.80
N LEU A 715 -12.35 11.15 63.25
CA LEU A 715 -11.13 10.46 63.69
C LEU A 715 -9.88 11.30 63.45
N ILE A 716 -9.76 11.97 62.29
CA ILE A 716 -8.62 12.85 62.04
C ILE A 716 -8.62 14.07 62.96
N MET A 717 -9.79 14.65 63.26
CA MET A 717 -9.92 15.76 64.22
C MET A 717 -9.46 15.32 65.62
N GLU A 718 -9.84 14.12 66.06
CA GLU A 718 -9.37 13.53 67.33
C GLU A 718 -7.84 13.38 67.34
N ILE A 719 -7.24 12.81 66.27
CA ILE A 719 -5.78 12.66 66.15
C ILE A 719 -5.07 14.03 66.14
N MET A 720 -5.68 15.05 65.55
CA MET A 720 -5.17 16.42 65.53
C MET A 720 -5.35 17.16 66.86
N GLY A 721 -6.07 16.59 67.84
CA GLY A 721 -6.39 17.21 69.13
C GLY A 721 -7.59 18.16 69.11
N ASP A 722 -8.31 18.27 67.99
CA ASP A 722 -9.57 19.02 67.91
C ASP A 722 -10.75 18.18 68.41
N TYR A 723 -10.74 17.93 69.71
CA TYR A 723 -11.78 17.12 70.36
C TYR A 723 -13.17 17.76 70.28
N GLN A 724 -13.25 19.09 70.26
CA GLN A 724 -14.53 19.80 70.11
C GLN A 724 -15.13 19.58 68.72
N GLY A 725 -14.31 19.67 67.66
CA GLY A 725 -14.70 19.34 66.29
C GLY A 725 -15.14 17.88 66.16
N ALA A 726 -14.33 16.95 66.68
CA ALA A 726 -14.64 15.52 66.67
C ALA A 726 -15.98 15.20 67.37
N LYS A 727 -16.22 15.75 68.57
CA LYS A 727 -17.50 15.60 69.29
C LYS A 727 -18.69 16.06 68.46
N LYS A 728 -18.58 17.22 67.79
CA LYS A 728 -19.67 17.72 66.93
C LYS A 728 -19.98 16.76 65.78
N VAL A 729 -18.96 16.22 65.13
CA VAL A 729 -19.11 15.23 64.04
C VAL A 729 -19.82 13.98 64.54
N TYR A 730 -19.34 13.38 65.63
CA TYR A 730 -19.94 12.16 66.16
C TYR A 730 -21.37 12.38 66.67
N GLN A 731 -21.65 13.52 67.32
CA GLN A 731 -23.01 13.88 67.73
C GLN A 731 -23.95 14.02 66.54
N ASP A 732 -23.50 14.60 65.43
CA ASP A 732 -24.29 14.71 64.20
C ASP A 732 -24.55 13.33 63.57
N ILE A 733 -23.56 12.42 63.57
CA ILE A 733 -23.75 11.03 63.13
C ILE A 733 -24.81 10.32 63.99
N VAL A 734 -24.70 10.42 65.32
CA VAL A 734 -25.65 9.80 66.26
C VAL A 734 -27.06 10.39 66.11
N LYS A 735 -27.19 11.72 65.96
CA LYS A 735 -28.49 12.39 65.75
C LYS A 735 -29.20 11.95 64.46
N ARG A 736 -28.43 11.66 63.41
CA ARG A 736 -28.98 11.18 62.12
C ARG A 736 -29.42 9.71 62.16
N GLY A 737 -29.08 8.97 63.23
CA GLY A 737 -29.89 7.90 63.80
C GLY A 737 -30.28 6.74 62.88
N LYS A 738 -29.36 6.24 62.03
CA LYS A 738 -29.63 5.05 61.19
C LYS A 738 -29.28 3.71 61.85
N SER A 739 -28.83 3.69 63.11
CA SER A 739 -28.40 2.48 63.84
C SER A 739 -27.49 1.56 63.00
N ASP A 740 -26.58 2.17 62.23
CA ASP A 740 -25.59 1.48 61.41
C ASP A 740 -24.24 1.39 62.13
N VAL A 741 -23.25 0.76 61.49
CA VAL A 741 -21.90 0.60 62.07
C VAL A 741 -21.31 1.96 62.49
N PHE A 742 -21.54 3.01 61.72
CA PHE A 742 -21.05 4.36 62.03
C PHE A 742 -21.74 4.96 63.27
N TYR A 743 -23.03 4.70 63.46
CA TYR A 743 -23.75 5.11 64.67
C TYR A 743 -23.14 4.49 65.93
N GLU A 744 -22.92 3.18 65.94
CA GLU A 744 -22.38 2.48 67.12
C GLU A 744 -20.93 2.92 67.41
N GLU A 745 -20.09 3.03 66.37
CA GLU A 745 -18.72 3.49 66.54
C GLU A 745 -18.64 4.96 67.00
N ALA A 746 -19.47 5.85 66.45
CA ALA A 746 -19.52 7.25 66.87
C ALA A 746 -20.00 7.42 68.31
N LYS A 747 -21.00 6.62 68.74
CA LYS A 747 -21.50 6.61 70.12
C LYS A 747 -20.42 6.14 71.11
N ALA A 748 -19.71 5.06 70.77
CA ALA A 748 -18.60 4.57 71.59
C ALA A 748 -17.47 5.60 71.70
N ARG A 749 -17.12 6.28 70.59
CA ARG A 749 -16.11 7.34 70.59
C ARG A 749 -16.53 8.54 71.44
N LEU A 750 -17.78 8.97 71.36
CA LEU A 750 -18.29 10.08 72.20
C LEU A 750 -18.14 9.80 73.69
N ALA A 751 -18.49 8.59 74.13
CA ALA A 751 -18.38 8.20 75.53
C ALA A 751 -16.94 8.22 76.07
N ASN A 752 -15.94 8.08 75.19
CA ASN A 752 -14.51 8.14 75.55
C ASN A 752 -13.92 9.56 75.48
N LEU A 753 -14.63 10.51 74.87
CA LEU A 753 -14.19 11.91 74.72
C LEU A 753 -14.79 12.83 75.78
N ASP A 754 -15.86 12.40 76.46
CA ASP A 754 -16.43 13.02 77.65
C ASP A 754 -15.59 12.68 78.89
#